data_AF-A0A388L3X4-F1
#
_entry.id   AF-A0A388L3X4-F1
#
_cell.length_a   1.000
_cell.length_b   1.000
_cell.length_c   1.000
_cell.angle_alpha   90.00
_cell.angle_beta   90.00
_cell.angle_gamma   90.00
#
_symmetry.space_group_name_H-M   'P 1'
#
loop_
_entity.id
_entity.type
_entity.pdbx_description
1 polymer ?
#
loop_
_entity_poly.entity_id
_entity_poly.type
_entity_poly.pdbx_seq_one_letter_code
_entity_poly.pdbx_strand_id
1 'polypeptide(L)'
;MFLCFCQDDQPDVHGPTACLSEDKSSFKSLAGYADVATCRLDLEEDIEGINQMEDLLVEGREMLSVLYAYRSCVKALPQLEKPQKEILGELYRETYHVLDTEIGRLRDLQRFQKDVAERVCTDMERFLCPEKKINGPTVAHTWGWLKILDLLLVLDHLKNSKASIPNDFTWYKRTFSRVCMDREDGDSIKEENDNLQAFLTMRWSITANFRAVASHLTNQEEMLLFLINFSFEMLESERVLLYTERHTLLRVVPLLLVMATPSEKDGEALVKSKKIKLERFIRLLKEDPIVPAFADVHMFPVTIVNELSPYFQKLASEGKLDVLFPRDMETRRANDYQSSYELVRHMHEYRRVHDEFTFRFAGMVNELQLLRKRNHDINDCVGFSRVVYDSVLEGLQLLSSYTGRVMEQCVWKYSRPARDAAPLDPERNPEVSAYERVVRCNYSNAEKKALVEMICYIKGMAGVLDRAESIVMDVVWEAVYKMVQVFAQGMLTPMLRTASKRKKKDVAGLLWNLRSIVADWKEGVEPDIFARRARRGNESLDLLPRSVAPSRAQLYAMQYLVGELLAMANANRGGFFGSDRDLSSSAARELENFGQELLFVPYVLDFRHTLKEASDLGFLWFRELYLEISHCVQKSDKTD
;
A
#
# COMPACT_ATOMS: atom_id res chain seq x y z
N MET A 1 -7.23 33.95 3.19
CA MET A 1 -6.69 35.25 2.74
C MET A 1 -5.81 35.81 3.86
N PHE A 2 -4.49 35.67 3.71
CA PHE A 2 -3.37 36.43 4.30
C PHE A 2 -2.11 35.65 3.90
N LEU A 3 -1.71 35.79 2.63
CA LEU A 3 -0.36 35.45 2.18
C LEU A 3 0.36 36.79 2.06
N CYS A 4 1.26 37.05 3.00
CA CYS A 4 2.21 38.14 2.88
C CYS A 4 3.19 37.74 1.77
N PHE A 5 3.15 38.46 0.66
CA PHE A 5 4.19 38.40 -0.36
C PHE A 5 5.48 38.96 0.26
N CYS A 6 6.46 38.10 0.51
CA CYS A 6 7.84 38.55 0.56
C CYS A 6 8.31 38.66 -0.89
N GLN A 7 8.39 39.89 -1.39
CA GLN A 7 9.12 40.22 -2.61
C GLN A 7 10.61 40.00 -2.34
N ASP A 8 11.21 39.08 -3.07
CA ASP A 8 12.54 39.19 -3.68
C ASP A 8 12.65 38.09 -4.75
N ASP A 9 11.84 38.26 -5.80
CA ASP A 9 11.96 37.55 -7.06
C ASP A 9 13.13 38.16 -7.86
N GLN A 10 14.28 37.49 -7.86
CA GLN A 10 15.04 37.38 -9.09
C GLN A 10 14.73 36.02 -9.70
N PRO A 11 14.13 35.95 -10.90
CA PRO A 11 13.98 34.68 -11.59
C PRO A 11 15.37 34.18 -11.97
N ASP A 12 15.71 32.96 -11.54
CA ASP A 12 16.83 32.23 -12.11
C ASP A 12 16.59 32.13 -13.63
N VAL A 13 17.35 32.91 -14.40
CA VAL A 13 17.26 33.00 -15.88
C VAL A 13 17.79 31.71 -16.55
N HIS A 14 18.20 30.74 -15.74
CA HIS A 14 18.40 29.37 -16.16
C HIS A 14 17.11 28.61 -15.88
N GLY A 15 16.24 28.50 -16.90
CA GLY A 15 15.11 27.54 -16.90
C GLY A 15 15.61 26.15 -16.48
N PRO A 16 14.74 25.23 -16.03
CA PRO A 16 15.15 23.99 -15.38
C PRO A 16 16.24 23.35 -16.22
N THR A 17 17.48 23.50 -15.78
CA THR A 17 18.60 22.84 -16.40
C THR A 17 18.21 21.40 -16.18
N ALA A 18 17.72 20.75 -17.23
CA ALA A 18 17.63 19.31 -17.26
C ALA A 18 19.08 18.89 -17.07
N CYS A 19 19.48 18.71 -15.81
CA CYS A 19 20.58 17.85 -15.48
C CYS A 19 20.18 16.57 -16.19
N LEU A 20 20.84 16.30 -17.31
CA LEU A 20 20.98 14.97 -17.83
C LEU A 20 21.68 14.21 -16.69
N SER A 21 20.91 13.80 -15.68
CA SER A 21 21.28 12.63 -14.92
C SER A 21 21.24 11.54 -15.97
N GLU A 22 22.42 11.07 -16.37
CA GLU A 22 22.51 9.69 -16.82
C GLU A 22 21.77 8.89 -15.75
N ASP A 23 20.61 8.34 -16.10
CA ASP A 23 19.74 7.57 -15.20
C ASP A 23 20.49 6.29 -14.79
N LYS A 24 21.46 6.43 -13.89
CA LYS A 24 22.10 5.33 -13.18
C LYS A 24 21.13 4.69 -12.17
N SER A 25 19.97 5.30 -11.98
CA SER A 25 19.04 5.06 -10.86
C SER A 25 17.61 4.76 -11.27
N SER A 26 17.29 4.53 -12.55
CA SER A 26 15.92 4.15 -12.89
C SER A 26 15.62 2.74 -12.38
N PHE A 27 15.10 2.64 -11.15
CA PHE A 27 14.44 1.44 -10.63
C PHE A 27 13.21 1.06 -11.49
N LYS A 28 12.79 1.99 -12.37
CA LYS A 28 12.05 1.77 -13.62
C LYS A 28 12.98 1.22 -14.71
N SER A 29 13.54 0.04 -14.52
CA SER A 29 14.27 -0.65 -15.59
C SER A 29 13.29 -0.99 -16.73
N LEU A 30 13.64 -0.68 -17.98
CA LEU A 30 12.96 -1.20 -19.18
C LEU A 30 12.94 -2.74 -19.22
N ALA A 31 13.81 -3.39 -18.43
CA ALA A 31 13.90 -4.84 -18.31
C ALA A 31 13.22 -5.41 -17.06
N GLY A 32 12.69 -4.59 -16.11
CA GLY A 32 11.99 -5.09 -14.92
C GLY A 32 12.77 -6.18 -14.16
N TYR A 33 12.23 -7.41 -14.17
CA TYR A 33 12.82 -8.63 -13.58
C TYR A 33 13.43 -9.60 -14.64
N ALA A 34 13.59 -9.18 -15.89
CA ALA A 34 13.94 -10.06 -17.01
C ALA A 34 15.30 -10.77 -16.89
N ASP A 35 16.21 -10.27 -16.06
CA ASP A 35 17.53 -10.87 -15.80
C ASP A 35 17.52 -11.97 -14.71
N VAL A 36 16.41 -12.21 -14.00
CA VAL A 36 16.37 -13.26 -12.95
C VAL A 36 16.59 -14.67 -13.52
N ALA A 37 16.08 -14.97 -14.73
CA ALA A 37 16.37 -16.24 -15.41
C ALA A 37 17.88 -16.42 -15.66
N THR A 38 18.59 -15.32 -15.93
CA THR A 38 20.06 -15.34 -16.10
C THR A 38 20.80 -15.62 -14.78
N CYS A 39 20.15 -15.41 -13.63
CA CYS A 39 20.68 -15.76 -12.31
C CYS A 39 20.56 -17.26 -11.96
N ARG A 40 20.12 -18.12 -12.90
CA ARG A 40 19.89 -19.57 -12.70
C ARG A 40 18.86 -19.88 -11.60
N LEU A 41 17.95 -18.94 -11.35
CA LEU A 41 16.79 -19.15 -10.49
C LEU A 41 15.60 -19.50 -11.37
N ASP A 42 14.88 -20.56 -11.02
CA ASP A 42 13.66 -20.99 -11.71
C ASP A 42 12.47 -20.15 -11.21
N LEU A 43 12.49 -18.85 -11.51
CA LEU A 43 11.52 -17.84 -11.04
C LEU A 43 10.78 -17.15 -12.21
N GLU A 44 10.77 -17.76 -13.40
CA GLU A 44 10.12 -17.17 -14.57
C GLU A 44 8.61 -17.03 -14.36
N GLU A 45 7.94 -18.08 -13.87
CA GLU A 45 6.50 -18.07 -13.56
C GLU A 45 6.14 -17.02 -12.49
N ASP A 46 6.99 -16.91 -11.47
CA ASP A 46 6.87 -15.92 -10.38
C ASP A 46 6.92 -14.48 -10.94
N ILE A 47 7.88 -14.20 -11.81
CA ILE A 47 8.02 -12.86 -12.39
C ILE A 47 6.83 -12.52 -13.28
N GLU A 48 6.36 -13.51 -14.06
CA GLU A 48 5.17 -13.35 -14.86
C GLU A 48 3.96 -13.02 -13.98
N GLY A 49 3.79 -13.73 -12.85
CA GLY A 49 2.74 -13.44 -11.86
C GLY A 49 2.82 -12.03 -11.30
N ILE A 50 4.00 -11.56 -10.88
CA ILE A 50 4.20 -10.19 -10.37
C ILE A 50 3.83 -9.14 -11.42
N ASN A 51 4.33 -9.27 -12.65
CA ASN A 51 4.07 -8.30 -13.70
C ASN A 51 2.58 -8.26 -14.06
N GLN A 52 1.93 -9.43 -14.16
CA GLN A 52 0.48 -9.52 -14.36
C GLN A 52 -0.29 -8.81 -13.24
N MET A 53 0.12 -8.98 -11.97
CA MET A 53 -0.49 -8.26 -10.86
C MET A 53 -0.26 -6.75 -10.92
N GLU A 54 0.93 -6.29 -11.31
CA GLU A 54 1.21 -4.86 -11.50
C GLU A 54 0.31 -4.24 -12.58
N ASP A 55 0.09 -4.94 -13.70
CA ASP A 55 -0.80 -4.51 -14.78
C ASP A 55 -2.26 -4.41 -14.30
N LEU A 56 -2.75 -5.44 -13.59
CA LEU A 56 -4.10 -5.43 -13.00
C LEU A 56 -4.28 -4.28 -11.99
N LEU A 57 -3.24 -3.98 -11.21
CA LEU A 57 -3.25 -2.85 -10.28
C LEU A 57 -3.31 -1.50 -11.00
N VAL A 58 -2.64 -1.34 -12.14
CA VAL A 58 -2.73 -0.13 -12.97
C VAL A 58 -4.15 0.03 -13.50
N GLU A 59 -4.69 -0.99 -14.16
CA GLU A 59 -6.03 -0.97 -14.75
C GLU A 59 -7.11 -0.69 -13.68
N GLY A 60 -7.06 -1.39 -12.55
CA GLY A 60 -8.06 -1.18 -11.51
C GLY A 60 -7.94 0.17 -10.80
N ARG A 61 -6.76 0.81 -10.74
CA ARG A 61 -6.61 2.20 -10.25
C ARG A 61 -7.24 3.22 -11.20
N GLU A 62 -7.19 2.98 -12.51
CA GLU A 62 -7.91 3.79 -13.49
C GLU A 62 -9.42 3.66 -13.30
N MET A 63 -9.93 2.43 -13.16
CA MET A 63 -11.35 2.18 -12.87
C MET A 63 -11.78 2.82 -11.54
N LEU A 64 -10.93 2.77 -10.52
CA LEU A 64 -11.20 3.40 -9.22
C LEU A 64 -11.34 4.93 -9.36
N SER A 65 -10.48 5.55 -10.15
CA SER A 65 -10.52 6.99 -10.43
C SER A 65 -11.79 7.37 -11.19
N VAL A 66 -12.17 6.58 -12.20
CA VAL A 66 -13.43 6.75 -12.96
C VAL A 66 -14.64 6.62 -12.04
N LEU A 67 -14.69 5.59 -11.20
CA LEU A 67 -15.79 5.35 -10.27
C LEU A 67 -15.89 6.45 -9.22
N TYR A 68 -14.76 6.98 -8.76
CA TYR A 68 -14.71 8.09 -7.81
C TYR A 68 -15.23 9.39 -8.43
N ALA A 69 -14.83 9.68 -9.65
CA ALA A 69 -15.25 10.86 -10.39
C ALA A 69 -16.66 10.73 -11.01
N TYR A 70 -17.29 9.55 -10.94
CA TYR A 70 -18.63 9.33 -11.46
C TYR A 70 -19.64 10.27 -10.81
N ARG A 71 -20.31 11.08 -11.63
CA ARG A 71 -21.42 11.96 -11.23
C ARG A 71 -22.64 11.61 -12.08
N SER A 72 -23.83 11.74 -11.49
CA SER A 72 -25.07 11.40 -12.19
C SER A 72 -25.23 12.22 -13.47
N CYS A 73 -25.30 11.52 -14.60
CA CYS A 73 -25.67 12.06 -15.89
C CYS A 73 -27.14 12.46 -15.91
N VAL A 74 -28.01 11.68 -15.25
CA VAL A 74 -29.46 11.94 -15.21
C VAL A 74 -29.78 13.30 -14.60
N LYS A 75 -29.03 13.73 -13.58
CA LYS A 75 -29.22 15.06 -12.97
C LYS A 75 -28.97 16.21 -13.96
N ALA A 76 -28.19 15.99 -15.02
CA ALA A 76 -27.91 16.98 -16.05
C ALA A 76 -28.89 16.92 -17.24
N LEU A 77 -29.70 15.86 -17.34
CA LEU A 77 -30.63 15.69 -18.45
C LEU A 77 -31.86 16.60 -18.29
N PRO A 78 -32.35 17.20 -19.40
CA PRO A 78 -33.52 18.08 -19.35
C PRO A 78 -34.79 17.28 -18.99
N GLN A 79 -35.52 17.75 -17.97
CA GLN A 79 -36.84 17.22 -17.62
C GLN A 79 -37.92 18.02 -18.36
N LEU A 80 -38.62 17.39 -19.32
CA LEU A 80 -39.68 18.06 -20.08
C LEU A 80 -41.03 17.86 -19.38
N GLU A 81 -41.70 18.95 -18.99
CA GLU A 81 -42.99 18.89 -18.28
C GLU A 81 -44.15 18.46 -19.21
N LYS A 82 -44.11 18.81 -20.50
CA LYS A 82 -45.11 18.44 -21.54
C LYS A 82 -44.49 18.32 -22.94
N PRO A 83 -43.70 17.29 -23.22
CA PRO A 83 -43.00 17.17 -24.50
C PRO A 83 -43.93 16.73 -25.64
N GLN A 84 -43.72 17.28 -26.85
CA GLN A 84 -44.24 16.70 -28.08
C GLN A 84 -43.60 15.31 -28.29
N LYS A 85 -44.35 14.35 -28.85
CA LYS A 85 -43.90 12.94 -28.97
C LYS A 85 -42.58 12.79 -29.75
N GLU A 86 -42.34 13.62 -30.75
CA GLU A 86 -41.15 13.58 -31.60
C GLU A 86 -39.90 14.06 -30.85
N ILE A 87 -39.98 15.23 -30.20
CA ILE A 87 -38.91 15.78 -29.33
C ILE A 87 -38.60 14.81 -28.19
N LEU A 88 -39.62 14.13 -27.66
CA LEU A 88 -39.44 13.13 -26.62
C LEU A 88 -38.66 11.90 -27.11
N GLY A 89 -38.91 11.44 -28.34
CA GLY A 89 -38.20 10.31 -28.94
C GLY A 89 -36.72 10.61 -29.18
N GLU A 90 -36.43 11.80 -29.71
CA GLU A 90 -35.05 12.27 -29.90
C GLU A 90 -34.32 12.43 -28.56
N LEU A 91 -34.96 13.03 -27.57
CA LEU A 91 -34.40 13.14 -26.21
C LEU A 91 -34.10 11.76 -25.61
N TYR A 92 -34.96 10.76 -25.78
CA TYR A 92 -34.70 9.41 -25.29
C TYR A 92 -33.52 8.74 -25.99
N ARG A 93 -33.35 8.97 -27.29
CA ARG A 93 -32.20 8.47 -28.06
C ARG A 93 -30.89 9.09 -27.58
N GLU A 94 -30.84 10.42 -27.45
CA GLU A 94 -29.65 11.11 -26.96
C GLU A 94 -29.33 10.74 -25.50
N THR A 95 -30.36 10.67 -24.66
CA THR A 95 -30.22 10.19 -23.28
C THR A 95 -29.64 8.77 -23.23
N TYR A 96 -30.13 7.88 -24.11
CA TYR A 96 -29.61 6.52 -24.19
C TYR A 96 -28.14 6.51 -24.58
N HIS A 97 -27.71 7.29 -25.58
CA HIS A 97 -26.31 7.33 -26.01
C HIS A 97 -25.35 7.84 -24.92
N VAL A 98 -25.73 8.90 -24.19
CA VAL A 98 -24.94 9.40 -23.06
C VAL A 98 -24.84 8.35 -21.96
N LEU A 99 -25.97 7.75 -21.57
CA LEU A 99 -25.99 6.75 -20.51
C LEU A 99 -25.28 5.44 -20.93
N ASP A 100 -25.41 4.98 -22.17
CA ASP A 100 -24.80 3.73 -22.65
C ASP A 100 -23.28 3.76 -22.53
N THR A 101 -22.67 4.93 -22.77
CA THR A 101 -21.22 5.14 -22.59
C THR A 101 -20.81 4.92 -21.14
N GLU A 102 -21.53 5.54 -20.20
CA GLU A 102 -21.22 5.46 -18.77
C GLU A 102 -21.59 4.10 -18.16
N ILE A 103 -22.69 3.48 -18.61
CA ILE A 103 -23.06 2.10 -18.25
C ILE A 103 -22.08 1.09 -18.86
N GLY A 104 -21.49 1.40 -20.03
CA GLY A 104 -20.35 0.67 -20.61
C GLY A 104 -19.21 0.51 -19.61
N ARG A 105 -18.76 1.61 -19.00
CA ARG A 105 -17.70 1.59 -17.98
C ARG A 105 -18.05 0.73 -16.76
N LEU A 106 -19.33 0.67 -16.36
CA LEU A 106 -19.77 -0.18 -15.26
C LEU A 106 -19.82 -1.67 -15.65
N ARG A 107 -20.10 -1.98 -16.93
CA ARG A 107 -19.94 -3.34 -17.47
C ARG A 107 -18.47 -3.76 -17.48
N ASP A 108 -17.58 -2.85 -17.85
CA ASP A 108 -16.14 -3.11 -17.82
C ASP A 108 -15.66 -3.38 -16.39
N LEU A 109 -16.09 -2.59 -15.40
CA LEU A 109 -15.83 -2.87 -13.99
C LEU A 109 -16.35 -4.26 -13.55
N GLN A 110 -17.56 -4.63 -13.97
CA GLN A 110 -18.14 -5.94 -13.66
C GLN A 110 -17.32 -7.10 -14.26
N ARG A 111 -16.81 -6.94 -15.48
CA ARG A 111 -15.96 -7.94 -16.17
C ARG A 111 -14.57 -8.01 -15.53
N PHE A 112 -13.94 -6.86 -15.33
CA PHE A 112 -12.62 -6.72 -14.72
C PHE A 112 -12.54 -7.43 -13.38
N GLN A 113 -13.48 -7.17 -12.46
CA GLN A 113 -13.43 -7.80 -11.14
C GLN A 113 -13.59 -9.34 -11.17
N LYS A 114 -14.25 -9.90 -12.21
CA LYS A 114 -14.31 -11.36 -12.40
C LYS A 114 -12.97 -11.90 -12.88
N ASP A 115 -12.41 -11.28 -13.92
CA ASP A 115 -11.13 -11.66 -14.51
C ASP A 115 -9.99 -11.59 -13.48
N VAL A 116 -9.94 -10.51 -12.69
CA VAL A 116 -8.97 -10.35 -11.59
C VAL A 116 -9.13 -11.46 -10.55
N ALA A 117 -10.35 -11.78 -10.14
CA ALA A 117 -10.59 -12.82 -9.13
C ALA A 117 -10.09 -14.19 -9.62
N GLU A 118 -10.37 -14.54 -10.86
CA GLU A 118 -9.91 -15.80 -11.48
C GLU A 118 -8.38 -15.85 -11.57
N ARG A 119 -7.75 -14.82 -12.15
CA ARG A 119 -6.29 -14.77 -12.32
C ARG A 119 -5.52 -14.81 -11.02
N VAL A 120 -5.93 -14.02 -10.02
CA VAL A 120 -5.27 -13.98 -8.71
C VAL A 120 -5.44 -15.29 -7.96
N CYS A 121 -6.63 -15.91 -8.01
CA CYS A 121 -6.82 -17.20 -7.38
C CYS A 121 -5.98 -18.29 -8.07
N THR A 122 -5.94 -18.32 -9.41
CA THR A 122 -5.06 -19.24 -10.15
C THR A 122 -3.59 -19.03 -9.79
N ASP A 123 -3.13 -17.79 -9.65
CA ASP A 123 -1.77 -17.48 -9.23
C ASP A 123 -1.47 -17.95 -7.80
N MET A 124 -2.38 -17.69 -6.84
CA MET A 124 -2.27 -18.19 -5.47
C MET A 124 -2.23 -19.72 -5.39
N GLU A 125 -3.01 -20.42 -6.22
CA GLU A 125 -3.07 -21.89 -6.21
C GLU A 125 -1.72 -22.53 -6.55
N ARG A 126 -0.90 -21.88 -7.38
CA ARG A 126 0.45 -22.35 -7.76
C ARG A 126 1.37 -22.54 -6.55
N PHE A 127 1.21 -21.71 -5.52
CA PHE A 127 2.00 -21.75 -4.28
C PHE A 127 1.44 -22.73 -3.23
N LEU A 128 0.26 -23.33 -3.50
CA LEU A 128 -0.39 -24.31 -2.62
C LEU A 128 -0.16 -25.76 -3.05
N CYS A 129 0.55 -25.98 -4.17
CA CYS A 129 0.85 -27.31 -4.69
C CYS A 129 1.89 -28.07 -3.83
N PRO A 130 1.59 -29.30 -3.34
CA PRO A 130 2.49 -30.08 -2.48
C PRO A 130 3.83 -30.48 -3.11
N GLU A 131 3.94 -30.40 -4.44
CA GLU A 131 5.14 -30.72 -5.21
C GLU A 131 6.18 -29.58 -5.15
N LYS A 132 5.75 -28.32 -4.87
CA LYS A 132 6.60 -27.13 -4.73
C LYS A 132 6.93 -26.79 -3.27
N LYS A 133 6.95 -27.78 -2.36
CA LYS A 133 7.04 -27.65 -0.88
C LYS A 133 8.11 -26.72 -0.28
N ILE A 134 9.10 -26.29 -1.07
CA ILE A 134 10.17 -25.40 -0.62
C ILE A 134 9.94 -23.96 -1.10
N ASN A 135 9.25 -23.72 -2.22
CA ASN A 135 9.07 -22.39 -2.82
C ASN A 135 7.84 -21.67 -2.24
N GLY A 136 8.03 -20.90 -1.17
CA GLY A 136 6.99 -19.99 -0.68
C GLY A 136 6.86 -18.76 -1.59
N PRO A 137 5.71 -18.04 -1.56
CA PRO A 137 5.58 -16.80 -2.30
C PRO A 137 6.55 -15.74 -1.76
N THR A 138 7.13 -14.97 -2.67
CA THR A 138 8.02 -13.87 -2.28
C THR A 138 7.28 -12.73 -1.59
N VAL A 139 8.02 -11.86 -0.90
CA VAL A 139 7.47 -10.63 -0.31
C VAL A 139 6.78 -9.77 -1.38
N ALA A 140 7.36 -9.68 -2.58
CA ALA A 140 6.76 -8.93 -3.69
C ALA A 140 5.43 -9.54 -4.16
N HIS A 141 5.35 -10.87 -4.34
CA HIS A 141 4.08 -11.56 -4.65
C HIS A 141 3.03 -11.31 -3.59
N THR A 142 3.44 -11.48 -2.33
CA THR A 142 2.55 -11.32 -1.17
C THR A 142 1.95 -9.91 -1.15
N TRP A 143 2.77 -8.87 -1.37
CA TRP A 143 2.28 -7.50 -1.50
C TRP A 143 1.40 -7.29 -2.74
N GLY A 144 1.71 -7.94 -3.86
CA GLY A 144 0.87 -7.91 -5.07
C GLY A 144 -0.55 -8.38 -4.78
N TRP A 145 -0.70 -9.54 -4.16
CA TRP A 145 -2.01 -10.07 -3.75
C TRP A 145 -2.73 -9.15 -2.77
N LEU A 146 -2.04 -8.67 -1.72
CA LEU A 146 -2.66 -7.79 -0.72
C LEU A 146 -3.13 -6.47 -1.35
N LYS A 147 -2.34 -5.87 -2.26
CA LYS A 147 -2.72 -4.64 -2.98
C LYS A 147 -3.92 -4.89 -3.91
N ILE A 148 -4.03 -6.05 -4.55
CA ILE A 148 -5.21 -6.37 -5.39
C ILE A 148 -6.45 -6.58 -4.52
N LEU A 149 -6.34 -7.32 -3.42
CA LEU A 149 -7.45 -7.51 -2.48
C LEU A 149 -7.99 -6.17 -1.95
N ASP A 150 -7.07 -5.28 -1.61
CA ASP A 150 -7.39 -3.91 -1.20
C ASP A 150 -8.09 -3.12 -2.30
N LEU A 151 -7.58 -3.18 -3.53
CA LEU A 151 -8.17 -2.51 -4.68
C LEU A 151 -9.61 -2.98 -4.93
N LEU A 152 -9.85 -4.30 -4.94
CA LEU A 152 -11.18 -4.87 -5.10
C LEU A 152 -12.12 -4.44 -3.97
N LEU A 153 -11.64 -4.43 -2.73
CA LEU A 153 -12.40 -3.98 -1.57
C LEU A 153 -12.78 -2.50 -1.67
N VAL A 154 -11.84 -1.63 -2.06
CA VAL A 154 -12.06 -0.19 -2.20
C VAL A 154 -13.00 0.11 -3.37
N LEU A 155 -12.87 -0.60 -4.50
CA LEU A 155 -13.81 -0.51 -5.63
C LEU A 155 -15.25 -0.86 -5.20
N ASP A 156 -15.42 -1.93 -4.44
CA ASP A 156 -16.75 -2.37 -3.97
C ASP A 156 -17.36 -1.36 -3.00
N HIS A 157 -16.56 -0.87 -2.04
CA HIS A 157 -16.98 0.14 -1.08
C HIS A 157 -17.37 1.44 -1.77
N LEU A 158 -16.60 1.87 -2.77
CA LEU A 158 -16.89 3.07 -3.55
C LEU A 158 -18.13 2.91 -4.42
N LYS A 159 -18.28 1.75 -5.09
CA LYS A 159 -19.49 1.39 -5.83
C LYS A 159 -20.73 1.50 -4.94
N ASN A 160 -20.66 0.97 -3.72
CA ASN A 160 -21.75 1.03 -2.76
C ASN A 160 -21.99 2.42 -2.17
N SER A 161 -21.00 3.32 -2.23
CA SER A 161 -21.12 4.70 -1.73
C SER A 161 -21.76 5.66 -2.75
N LYS A 162 -21.91 5.25 -4.02
CA LYS A 162 -22.41 6.09 -5.12
C LYS A 162 -23.87 5.80 -5.44
N ALA A 163 -24.78 6.58 -4.86
CA ALA A 163 -26.23 6.44 -5.12
C ALA A 163 -26.63 6.85 -6.55
N SER A 164 -25.83 7.65 -7.23
CA SER A 164 -26.00 8.06 -8.63
C SER A 164 -26.00 6.88 -9.60
N ILE A 165 -25.19 5.85 -9.32
CA ILE A 165 -25.00 4.70 -10.22
C ILE A 165 -26.31 3.90 -10.42
N PRO A 166 -26.97 3.40 -9.37
CA PRO A 166 -28.23 2.67 -9.55
C PRO A 166 -29.35 3.56 -10.12
N ASN A 167 -29.33 4.86 -9.84
CA ASN A 167 -30.29 5.82 -10.37
C ASN A 167 -30.13 5.99 -11.90
N ASP A 168 -28.92 6.26 -12.36
CA ASP A 168 -28.59 6.41 -13.77
C ASP A 168 -28.87 5.12 -14.54
N PHE A 169 -28.51 3.98 -13.95
CA PHE A 169 -28.79 2.67 -14.54
C PHE A 169 -30.30 2.38 -14.68
N THR A 170 -31.12 2.80 -13.72
CA THR A 170 -32.59 2.68 -13.82
C THR A 170 -33.14 3.49 -14.99
N TRP A 171 -32.60 4.69 -15.23
CA TRP A 171 -32.96 5.50 -16.38
C TRP A 171 -32.50 4.89 -17.69
N TYR A 172 -31.26 4.38 -17.73
CA TYR A 172 -30.73 3.66 -18.88
C TYR A 172 -31.62 2.48 -19.28
N LYS A 173 -32.08 1.65 -18.33
CA LYS A 173 -33.02 0.55 -18.63
C LYS A 173 -34.34 1.07 -19.23
N ARG A 174 -34.89 2.18 -18.71
CA ARG A 174 -36.12 2.78 -19.24
C ARG A 174 -35.95 3.31 -20.66
N THR A 175 -34.81 3.92 -20.97
CA THR A 175 -34.54 4.45 -22.32
C THR A 175 -34.21 3.32 -23.29
N PHE A 176 -33.44 2.31 -22.86
CA PHE A 176 -33.15 1.11 -23.64
C PHE A 176 -34.43 0.41 -24.08
N SER A 177 -35.38 0.17 -23.16
CA SER A 177 -36.68 -0.44 -23.51
C SER A 177 -37.54 0.39 -24.46
N ARG A 178 -37.19 1.65 -24.76
CA ARG A 178 -37.91 2.49 -25.73
C ARG A 178 -37.16 2.64 -27.05
N VAL A 179 -35.83 2.67 -27.00
CA VAL A 179 -34.97 2.94 -28.16
C VAL A 179 -34.56 1.65 -28.88
N CYS A 180 -34.47 0.53 -28.16
CA CYS A 180 -33.87 -0.71 -28.67
C CYS A 180 -34.86 -1.88 -28.78
N MET A 181 -36.19 -1.63 -28.80
CA MET A 181 -37.20 -2.71 -28.84
C MET A 181 -37.10 -3.61 -30.07
N ASP A 182 -36.69 -3.04 -31.22
CA ASP A 182 -36.69 -3.74 -32.51
C ASP A 182 -35.30 -4.25 -32.91
N ARG A 183 -34.34 -4.27 -31.97
CA ARG A 183 -32.98 -4.75 -32.23
C ARG A 183 -32.89 -6.27 -32.16
N GLU A 184 -32.20 -6.88 -33.12
CA GLU A 184 -31.98 -8.34 -33.17
C GLU A 184 -31.17 -8.87 -31.98
N ASP A 185 -30.32 -8.04 -31.36
CA ASP A 185 -29.51 -8.34 -30.16
C ASP A 185 -30.19 -7.91 -28.84
N GLY A 186 -31.45 -7.46 -28.88
CA GLY A 186 -32.14 -6.86 -27.74
C GLY A 186 -32.28 -7.78 -26.52
N ASP A 187 -32.55 -9.06 -26.74
CA ASP A 187 -32.74 -10.04 -25.66
C ASP A 187 -31.43 -10.35 -24.92
N SER A 188 -30.31 -10.45 -25.65
CA SER A 188 -28.99 -10.68 -25.04
C SER A 188 -28.54 -9.48 -24.20
N ILE A 189 -28.69 -8.25 -24.73
CA ILE A 189 -28.37 -7.03 -23.98
C ILE A 189 -29.27 -6.90 -22.74
N LYS A 190 -30.52 -7.36 -22.82
CA LYS A 190 -31.44 -7.36 -21.67
C LYS A 190 -30.96 -8.30 -20.56
N GLU A 191 -30.48 -9.49 -20.91
CA GLU A 191 -29.87 -10.42 -19.95
C GLU A 191 -28.60 -9.82 -19.32
N GLU A 192 -27.71 -9.23 -20.12
CA GLU A 192 -26.53 -8.51 -19.60
C GLU A 192 -26.93 -7.39 -18.63
N ASN A 193 -27.98 -6.62 -18.97
CA ASN A 193 -28.49 -5.56 -18.10
C ASN A 193 -29.08 -6.10 -16.79
N ASP A 194 -29.73 -7.26 -16.81
CA ASP A 194 -30.26 -7.86 -15.58
C ASP A 194 -29.11 -8.36 -14.68
N ASN A 195 -28.07 -8.94 -15.26
CA ASN A 195 -26.83 -9.30 -14.56
C ASN A 195 -26.13 -8.07 -13.98
N LEU A 196 -26.04 -6.98 -14.74
CA LEU A 196 -25.46 -5.73 -14.27
C LEU A 196 -26.31 -5.11 -13.16
N GLN A 197 -27.64 -5.19 -13.24
CA GLN A 197 -28.52 -4.72 -12.17
C GLN A 197 -28.20 -5.42 -10.85
N ALA A 198 -28.08 -6.75 -10.87
CA ALA A 198 -27.74 -7.54 -9.69
C ALA A 198 -26.39 -7.10 -9.11
N PHE A 199 -25.38 -6.92 -9.96
CA PHE A 199 -24.07 -6.42 -9.56
C PHE A 199 -24.12 -5.02 -8.93
N LEU A 200 -24.83 -4.06 -9.52
CA LEU A 200 -24.88 -2.68 -9.03
C LEU A 200 -25.69 -2.54 -7.73
N THR A 201 -26.72 -3.36 -7.56
CA THR A 201 -27.62 -3.31 -6.39
C THR A 201 -27.14 -4.13 -5.21
N MET A 202 -26.43 -5.24 -5.44
CA MET A 202 -25.88 -6.07 -4.37
C MET A 202 -24.73 -5.35 -3.66
N ARG A 203 -24.85 -5.24 -2.33
CA ARG A 203 -23.79 -4.74 -1.46
C ARG A 203 -22.68 -5.79 -1.36
N TRP A 204 -21.43 -5.34 -1.40
CA TRP A 204 -20.23 -6.21 -1.38
C TRP A 204 -20.17 -7.25 -2.52
N SER A 205 -20.66 -6.91 -3.72
CA SER A 205 -20.76 -7.89 -4.80
C SER A 205 -19.40 -8.32 -5.35
N ILE A 206 -18.43 -7.40 -5.39
CA ILE A 206 -17.06 -7.70 -5.86
C ILE A 206 -16.38 -8.62 -4.84
N THR A 207 -16.49 -8.27 -3.56
CA THR A 207 -15.94 -9.01 -2.43
C THR A 207 -16.55 -10.41 -2.35
N ALA A 208 -17.87 -10.52 -2.55
CA ALA A 208 -18.59 -11.79 -2.59
C ALA A 208 -18.14 -12.67 -3.78
N ASN A 209 -17.93 -12.07 -4.96
CA ASN A 209 -17.41 -12.77 -6.13
C ASN A 209 -16.01 -13.32 -5.85
N PHE A 210 -15.09 -12.49 -5.37
CA PHE A 210 -13.73 -12.93 -5.03
C PHE A 210 -13.74 -14.06 -4.01
N ARG A 211 -14.55 -13.94 -2.94
CA ARG A 211 -14.71 -14.99 -1.94
C ARG A 211 -15.23 -16.30 -2.54
N ALA A 212 -16.19 -16.23 -3.46
CA ALA A 212 -16.72 -17.41 -4.14
C ALA A 212 -15.63 -18.11 -4.97
N VAL A 213 -14.88 -17.36 -5.78
CA VAL A 213 -13.76 -17.91 -6.57
C VAL A 213 -12.69 -18.50 -5.66
N ALA A 214 -12.26 -17.76 -4.63
CA ALA A 214 -11.24 -18.21 -3.69
C ALA A 214 -11.65 -19.44 -2.87
N SER A 215 -12.96 -19.69 -2.67
CA SER A 215 -13.46 -20.87 -1.97
C SER A 215 -13.19 -22.19 -2.68
N HIS A 216 -12.88 -22.12 -3.98
CA HIS A 216 -12.50 -23.28 -4.79
C HIS A 216 -11.00 -23.61 -4.71
N LEU A 217 -10.19 -22.77 -4.05
CA LEU A 217 -8.75 -22.99 -3.91
C LEU A 217 -8.47 -24.22 -3.03
N THR A 218 -7.63 -25.10 -3.56
CA THR A 218 -7.07 -26.20 -2.77
C THR A 218 -6.24 -25.64 -1.62
N ASN A 219 -6.47 -26.09 -0.38
CA ASN A 219 -5.79 -25.59 0.83
C ASN A 219 -5.93 -24.07 1.08
N GLN A 220 -7.06 -23.46 0.69
CA GLN A 220 -7.34 -22.04 0.89
C GLN A 220 -7.02 -21.52 2.31
N GLU A 221 -7.32 -22.32 3.35
CA GLU A 221 -7.06 -21.95 4.75
C GLU A 221 -5.57 -21.63 4.99
N GLU A 222 -4.66 -22.39 4.39
CA GLU A 222 -3.21 -22.18 4.57
C GLU A 222 -2.76 -20.87 3.93
N MET A 223 -3.23 -20.56 2.72
CA MET A 223 -2.95 -19.28 2.05
C MET A 223 -3.48 -18.09 2.85
N LEU A 224 -4.72 -18.16 3.32
CA LEU A 224 -5.32 -17.09 4.10
C LEU A 224 -4.57 -16.87 5.42
N LEU A 225 -4.19 -17.94 6.12
CA LEU A 225 -3.40 -17.85 7.35
C LEU A 225 -2.01 -17.27 7.09
N PHE A 226 -1.36 -17.63 5.98
CA PHE A 226 -0.10 -17.02 5.55
C PHE A 226 -0.26 -15.51 5.38
N LEU A 227 -1.24 -15.06 4.60
CA LEU A 227 -1.50 -13.63 4.35
C LEU A 227 -1.86 -12.86 5.61
N ILE A 228 -2.67 -13.44 6.50
CA ILE A 228 -3.03 -12.85 7.79
C ILE A 228 -1.78 -12.67 8.65
N ASN A 229 -0.94 -13.71 8.77
CA ASN A 229 0.26 -13.65 9.60
C ASN A 229 1.28 -12.66 9.05
N PHE A 230 1.51 -12.66 7.73
CA PHE A 230 2.36 -11.67 7.06
C PHE A 230 1.85 -10.25 7.35
N SER A 231 0.57 -9.98 7.12
CA SER A 231 -0.03 -8.64 7.32
C SER A 231 0.17 -8.14 8.75
N PHE A 232 -0.08 -8.98 9.75
CA PHE A 232 0.14 -8.58 11.14
C PHE A 232 1.63 -8.43 11.49
N GLU A 233 2.53 -9.27 10.96
CA GLU A 233 3.97 -9.12 11.19
C GLU A 233 4.48 -7.78 10.65
N MET A 234 4.01 -7.38 9.47
CA MET A 234 4.34 -6.10 8.85
C MET A 234 3.81 -4.92 9.68
N LEU A 235 2.58 -5.00 10.18
CA LEU A 235 1.96 -3.96 11.03
C LEU A 235 2.65 -3.84 12.41
N GLU A 236 2.87 -4.95 13.11
CA GLU A 236 3.39 -4.92 14.49
C GLU A 236 4.89 -4.68 14.59
N SER A 237 5.65 -5.03 13.55
CA SER A 237 7.10 -4.82 13.51
C SER A 237 7.50 -3.49 12.87
N GLU A 238 6.53 -2.63 12.52
CA GLU A 238 6.73 -1.35 11.81
C GLU A 238 7.57 -1.52 10.52
N ARG A 239 7.38 -2.64 9.81
CA ARG A 239 8.14 -2.96 8.58
C ARG A 239 7.54 -2.36 7.31
N VAL A 240 6.71 -1.35 7.46
CA VAL A 240 6.02 -0.69 6.36
C VAL A 240 6.53 0.74 6.26
N LEU A 241 7.06 1.12 5.10
CA LEU A 241 7.56 2.46 4.89
C LEU A 241 6.42 3.42 4.55
N LEU A 242 5.55 3.07 3.60
CA LEU A 242 4.50 3.94 3.10
C LEU A 242 3.23 3.85 3.96
N TYR A 243 2.67 5.01 4.34
CA TYR A 243 1.42 5.06 5.10
C TYR A 243 0.25 4.43 4.34
N THR A 244 0.27 4.51 3.00
CA THR A 244 -0.73 3.88 2.13
C THR A 244 -0.71 2.36 2.27
N GLU A 245 0.47 1.75 2.35
CA GLU A 245 0.65 0.32 2.56
C GLU A 245 0.18 -0.10 3.96
N ARG A 246 0.43 0.73 4.98
CA ARG A 246 -0.12 0.50 6.32
C ARG A 246 -1.65 0.49 6.28
N HIS A 247 -2.26 1.47 5.60
CA HIS A 247 -3.71 1.53 5.46
C HIS A 247 -4.26 0.37 4.64
N THR A 248 -3.56 -0.09 3.59
CA THR A 248 -3.88 -1.32 2.84
C THR A 248 -3.99 -2.53 3.75
N LEU A 249 -3.00 -2.77 4.62
CA LEU A 249 -3.03 -3.89 5.56
C LEU A 249 -4.21 -3.79 6.53
N LEU A 250 -4.49 -2.59 7.06
CA LEU A 250 -5.62 -2.37 7.95
C LEU A 250 -6.99 -2.63 7.30
N ARG A 251 -7.12 -2.40 5.99
CA ARG A 251 -8.34 -2.70 5.22
C ARG A 251 -8.46 -4.18 4.86
N VAL A 252 -7.35 -4.82 4.49
CA VAL A 252 -7.33 -6.20 3.97
C VAL A 252 -7.40 -7.26 5.09
N VAL A 253 -6.80 -7.03 6.26
CA VAL A 253 -6.86 -8.00 7.38
C VAL A 253 -8.30 -8.39 7.75
N PRO A 254 -9.26 -7.44 7.92
CA PRO A 254 -10.67 -7.77 8.10
C PRO A 254 -11.25 -8.66 7.00
N LEU A 255 -10.92 -8.39 5.74
CA LEU A 255 -11.38 -9.17 4.58
C LEU A 255 -10.82 -10.60 4.61
N LEU A 256 -9.52 -10.77 4.87
CA LEU A 256 -8.90 -12.09 4.99
C LEU A 256 -9.53 -12.91 6.12
N LEU A 257 -9.89 -12.28 7.24
CA LEU A 257 -10.57 -12.95 8.34
C LEU A 257 -12.00 -13.36 7.99
N VAL A 258 -12.73 -12.54 7.24
CA VAL A 258 -14.04 -12.91 6.68
C VAL A 258 -13.91 -14.14 5.80
N MET A 259 -12.90 -14.17 4.93
CA MET A 259 -12.66 -15.32 4.03
C MET A 259 -12.26 -16.58 4.81
N ALA A 260 -11.45 -16.44 5.87
CA ALA A 260 -11.02 -17.55 6.72
C ALA A 260 -12.14 -18.06 7.65
N THR A 261 -13.21 -17.29 7.86
CA THR A 261 -14.32 -17.64 8.76
C THR A 261 -15.65 -17.74 8.01
N PRO A 262 -15.79 -18.65 7.04
CA PRO A 262 -16.99 -18.68 6.21
C PRO A 262 -18.25 -19.10 6.98
N SER A 263 -18.09 -19.88 8.05
CA SER A 263 -19.15 -20.22 9.01
C SER A 263 -18.71 -20.00 10.47
N GLU A 264 -19.67 -20.01 11.40
CA GLU A 264 -19.37 -19.95 12.84
C GLU A 264 -18.47 -21.09 13.31
N LYS A 265 -18.67 -22.31 12.76
CA LYS A 265 -17.90 -23.49 13.16
C LYS A 265 -16.44 -23.36 12.76
N ASP A 266 -16.18 -22.82 11.57
CA ASP A 266 -14.83 -22.63 11.05
C ASP A 266 -14.10 -21.57 11.86
N GLY A 267 -14.77 -20.44 12.17
CA GLY A 267 -14.22 -19.41 13.06
C GLY A 267 -13.90 -19.94 14.46
N GLU A 268 -14.80 -20.73 15.05
CA GLU A 268 -14.52 -21.39 16.34
C GLU A 268 -13.34 -22.38 16.25
N ALA A 269 -13.23 -23.15 15.16
CA ALA A 269 -12.14 -24.10 14.97
C ALA A 269 -10.78 -23.41 14.83
N LEU A 270 -10.70 -22.30 14.08
CA LEU A 270 -9.49 -21.51 13.90
C LEU A 270 -9.00 -20.87 15.21
N VAL A 271 -9.93 -20.36 16.02
CA VAL A 271 -9.60 -19.78 17.33
C VAL A 271 -9.24 -20.88 18.34
N LYS A 272 -9.98 -21.99 18.41
CA LYS A 272 -9.68 -23.13 19.31
C LYS A 272 -8.33 -23.78 18.98
N SER A 273 -7.99 -23.89 17.71
CA SER A 273 -6.69 -24.41 17.25
C SER A 273 -5.54 -23.42 17.42
N LYS A 274 -5.81 -22.19 17.89
CA LYS A 274 -4.83 -21.10 18.07
C LYS A 274 -4.09 -20.69 16.78
N LYS A 275 -4.65 -21.02 15.62
CA LYS A 275 -4.14 -20.58 14.31
C LYS A 275 -4.30 -19.07 14.13
N ILE A 276 -5.37 -18.51 14.71
CA ILE A 276 -5.63 -17.06 14.76
C ILE A 276 -5.80 -16.64 16.22
N LYS A 277 -5.09 -15.58 16.63
CA LYS A 277 -5.24 -14.96 17.94
C LYS A 277 -6.28 -13.85 17.86
N LEU A 278 -7.50 -14.13 18.31
CA LEU A 278 -8.62 -13.18 18.23
C LEU A 278 -8.31 -11.86 18.95
N GLU A 279 -7.56 -11.89 20.05
CA GLU A 279 -7.16 -10.70 20.81
C GLU A 279 -6.28 -9.76 19.99
N ARG A 280 -5.42 -10.31 19.12
CA ARG A 280 -4.56 -9.53 18.21
C ARG A 280 -5.40 -8.74 17.22
N PHE A 281 -6.45 -9.38 16.68
CA PHE A 281 -7.37 -8.73 15.76
C PHE A 281 -8.26 -7.68 16.43
N ILE A 282 -8.85 -8.02 17.59
CA ILE A 282 -9.67 -7.05 18.34
C ILE A 282 -8.84 -5.82 18.71
N ARG A 283 -7.56 -5.99 19.06
CA ARG A 283 -6.66 -4.87 19.30
C ARG A 283 -6.50 -3.99 18.06
N LEU A 284 -6.22 -4.58 16.90
CA LEU A 284 -6.09 -3.85 15.64
C LEU A 284 -7.35 -3.05 15.31
N LEU A 285 -8.54 -3.65 15.43
CA LEU A 285 -9.82 -2.96 15.22
C LEU A 285 -10.07 -1.82 16.22
N LYS A 286 -9.55 -1.95 17.44
CA LYS A 286 -9.64 -0.91 18.46
C LYS A 286 -8.65 0.20 18.22
N GLU A 287 -7.42 -0.08 17.83
CA GLU A 287 -6.40 0.95 17.59
C GLU A 287 -6.74 1.80 16.36
N ASP A 288 -7.24 1.17 15.30
CA ASP A 288 -7.59 1.82 14.04
C ASP A 288 -9.08 1.60 13.66
N PRO A 289 -10.04 2.21 14.39
CA PRO A 289 -11.47 1.99 14.16
C PRO A 289 -11.97 2.61 12.84
N ILE A 290 -11.24 3.58 12.30
CA ILE A 290 -11.49 4.21 11.00
C ILE A 290 -10.20 4.17 10.20
N VAL A 291 -10.32 3.74 8.95
CA VAL A 291 -9.19 3.67 8.02
C VAL A 291 -9.54 4.47 6.77
N PRO A 292 -8.61 5.28 6.23
CA PRO A 292 -8.81 5.89 4.92
C PRO A 292 -9.04 4.84 3.85
N ALA A 293 -9.91 5.10 2.87
CA ALA A 293 -10.16 4.19 1.75
C ALA A 293 -9.63 4.79 0.45
N PHE A 294 -10.20 5.93 0.03
CA PHE A 294 -9.79 6.65 -1.17
C PHE A 294 -10.23 8.12 -1.08
N ALA A 295 -9.30 9.07 -1.23
CA ALA A 295 -9.58 10.50 -1.13
C ALA A 295 -10.37 10.88 0.15
N ASP A 296 -11.60 11.38 0.01
CA ASP A 296 -12.52 11.75 1.11
C ASP A 296 -13.38 10.59 1.62
N VAL A 297 -13.20 9.38 1.06
CA VAL A 297 -13.89 8.15 1.47
C VAL A 297 -13.08 7.45 2.56
N HIS A 298 -13.77 7.06 3.62
CA HIS A 298 -13.25 6.27 4.72
C HIS A 298 -14.09 5.00 4.91
N MET A 299 -13.54 4.03 5.63
CA MET A 299 -14.24 2.80 5.99
C MET A 299 -14.00 2.42 7.44
N PHE A 300 -14.89 1.57 7.95
CA PHE A 300 -14.81 1.00 9.28
C PHE A 300 -14.48 -0.50 9.12
N PRO A 301 -13.26 -0.93 9.48
CA PRO A 301 -12.87 -2.34 9.45
C PRO A 301 -13.89 -3.28 10.12
N VAL A 302 -14.56 -2.82 11.18
CA VAL A 302 -15.60 -3.58 11.89
C VAL A 302 -16.84 -3.85 11.02
N THR A 303 -17.19 -2.96 10.08
CA THR A 303 -18.31 -3.18 9.15
C THR A 303 -18.06 -4.39 8.25
N ILE A 304 -16.82 -4.55 7.78
CA ILE A 304 -16.43 -5.65 6.88
C ILE A 304 -16.69 -6.99 7.58
N VAL A 305 -16.20 -7.15 8.81
CA VAL A 305 -16.39 -8.41 9.55
C VAL A 305 -17.84 -8.63 9.99
N ASN A 306 -18.54 -7.58 10.43
CA ASN A 306 -19.91 -7.70 10.90
C ASN A 306 -20.91 -7.98 9.77
N GLU A 307 -20.71 -7.40 8.58
CA GLU A 307 -21.65 -7.61 7.47
C GLU A 307 -21.36 -8.92 6.72
N LEU A 308 -20.11 -9.39 6.68
CA LEU A 308 -19.70 -10.49 5.80
C LEU A 308 -19.37 -11.82 6.52
N SER A 309 -19.20 -11.84 7.84
CA SER A 309 -18.88 -13.06 8.59
C SER A 309 -19.92 -13.39 9.66
N PRO A 310 -20.62 -14.53 9.54
CA PRO A 310 -21.53 -15.03 10.58
C PRO A 310 -20.85 -15.22 11.94
N TYR A 311 -19.57 -15.61 11.93
CA TYR A 311 -18.78 -15.80 13.15
C TYR A 311 -18.63 -14.49 13.94
N PHE A 312 -18.29 -13.39 13.26
CA PHE A 312 -18.15 -12.09 13.92
C PHE A 312 -19.50 -11.49 14.31
N GLN A 313 -20.58 -11.76 13.56
CA GLN A 313 -21.95 -11.41 13.97
C GLN A 313 -22.34 -12.05 15.31
N LYS A 314 -22.00 -13.33 15.50
CA LYS A 314 -22.17 -14.03 16.79
C LYS A 314 -21.32 -13.42 17.90
N LEU A 315 -20.04 -13.13 17.63
CA LEU A 315 -19.18 -12.48 18.63
C LEU A 315 -19.71 -11.10 19.05
N ALA A 316 -20.26 -10.34 18.11
CA ALA A 316 -20.89 -9.06 18.39
C ALA A 316 -22.17 -9.23 19.23
N SER A 317 -23.03 -10.20 18.92
CA SER A 317 -24.27 -10.45 19.68
C SER A 317 -23.99 -10.98 21.10
N GLU A 318 -22.89 -11.71 21.30
CA GLU A 318 -22.40 -12.17 22.60
C GLU A 318 -21.65 -11.09 23.39
N GLY A 319 -21.48 -9.88 22.85
CA GLY A 319 -20.74 -8.79 23.50
C GLY A 319 -19.22 -9.00 23.59
N LYS A 320 -18.67 -9.97 22.84
CA LYS A 320 -17.24 -10.29 22.80
C LYS A 320 -16.45 -9.42 21.82
N LEU A 321 -17.12 -8.84 20.84
CA LEU A 321 -16.55 -7.85 19.91
C LEU A 321 -16.92 -6.42 20.37
N ASP A 322 -16.18 -5.89 21.35
CA ASP A 322 -16.34 -4.51 21.86
C ASP A 322 -15.65 -3.49 20.93
N VAL A 323 -16.12 -3.39 19.69
CA VAL A 323 -15.66 -2.39 18.71
C VAL A 323 -16.88 -1.58 18.28
N LEU A 324 -16.97 -0.35 18.78
CA LEU A 324 -18.10 0.55 18.50
C LEU A 324 -17.80 1.43 17.29
N PHE A 325 -18.83 1.75 16.52
CA PHE A 325 -18.72 2.81 15.52
C PHE A 325 -18.43 4.15 16.21
N PRO A 326 -17.58 5.02 15.63
CA PRO A 326 -17.26 6.33 16.21
C PRO A 326 -18.45 7.24 16.53
N ARG A 327 -19.60 7.02 15.85
CA ARG A 327 -20.85 7.74 16.14
C ARG A 327 -21.55 7.24 17.40
N ASP A 328 -21.32 5.98 17.75
CA ASP A 328 -21.94 5.26 18.87
C ASP A 328 -21.02 5.18 20.10
N MET A 329 -19.79 5.70 19.99
CA MET A 329 -18.84 5.77 21.09
C MET A 329 -19.32 6.76 22.17
N GLU A 330 -19.25 6.31 23.43
CA GLU A 330 -19.42 7.18 24.59
C GLU A 330 -18.41 8.34 24.56
N THR A 331 -18.81 9.51 25.08
CA THR A 331 -18.01 10.74 25.05
C THR A 331 -16.58 10.55 25.57
N ARG A 332 -16.38 9.72 26.61
CA ARG A 332 -15.04 9.44 27.16
C ARG A 332 -14.15 8.68 26.18
N ARG A 333 -14.62 7.52 25.67
CA ARG A 333 -13.88 6.74 24.66
C ARG A 333 -13.64 7.55 23.40
N ALA A 334 -14.64 8.33 22.97
CA ALA A 334 -14.51 9.20 21.81
C ALA A 334 -13.42 10.28 22.00
N ASN A 335 -13.26 10.81 23.22
CA ASN A 335 -12.20 11.76 23.55
C ASN A 335 -10.82 11.09 23.56
N ASP A 336 -10.71 9.84 24.00
CA ASP A 336 -9.45 9.09 23.97
C ASP A 336 -8.97 8.90 22.52
N TYR A 337 -9.85 8.45 21.61
CA TYR A 337 -9.54 8.38 20.18
C TYR A 337 -9.27 9.74 19.56
N GLN A 338 -10.08 10.75 19.88
CA GLN A 338 -9.84 12.10 19.38
C GLN A 338 -8.43 12.59 19.79
N SER A 339 -7.95 12.18 20.96
CA SER A 339 -6.60 12.49 21.41
C SER A 339 -5.51 11.82 20.56
N SER A 340 -5.74 10.62 20.05
CA SER A 340 -4.79 9.91 19.19
C SER A 340 -4.80 10.49 17.77
N TYR A 341 -5.95 10.88 17.22
CA TYR A 341 -6.05 11.38 15.85
C TYR A 341 -5.66 12.86 15.69
N GLU A 342 -5.88 13.71 16.69
CA GLU A 342 -5.64 15.15 16.58
C GLU A 342 -4.16 15.54 16.62
N LEU A 343 -3.63 16.03 15.50
CA LEU A 343 -2.28 16.54 15.34
C LEU A 343 -1.90 17.57 16.40
N VAL A 344 -2.82 18.47 16.75
CA VAL A 344 -2.59 19.57 17.71
C VAL A 344 -2.05 19.07 19.05
N ARG A 345 -2.40 17.85 19.47
CA ARG A 345 -1.97 17.27 20.75
C ARG A 345 -0.56 16.71 20.71
N HIS A 346 -0.08 16.35 19.52
CA HIS A 346 1.23 15.75 19.28
C HIS A 346 2.23 16.72 18.64
N MET A 347 1.80 17.95 18.32
CA MET A 347 2.66 18.93 17.65
C MET A 347 3.98 19.20 18.36
N HIS A 348 4.04 19.19 19.69
CA HIS A 348 5.31 19.36 20.39
C HIS A 348 6.35 18.32 19.97
N GLU A 349 5.94 17.06 19.90
CA GLU A 349 6.83 15.97 19.49
C GLU A 349 7.16 16.05 18.01
N TYR A 350 6.18 16.36 17.15
CA TYR A 350 6.44 16.56 15.73
C TYR A 350 7.44 17.68 15.45
N ARG A 351 7.34 18.82 16.16
CA ARG A 351 8.35 19.90 16.06
C ARG A 351 9.73 19.41 16.46
N ARG A 352 9.83 18.74 17.61
CA ARG A 352 11.10 18.24 18.14
C ARG A 352 11.79 17.30 17.15
N VAL A 353 11.06 16.31 16.65
CA VAL A 353 11.57 15.31 15.70
C VAL A 353 11.91 15.96 14.36
N HIS A 354 11.06 16.85 13.84
CA HIS A 354 11.31 17.60 12.61
C HIS A 354 12.60 18.43 12.70
N ASP A 355 12.77 19.22 13.78
CA ASP A 355 13.89 20.12 13.94
C ASP A 355 15.20 19.34 14.13
N GLU A 356 15.17 18.27 14.93
CA GLU A 356 16.29 17.36 15.14
C GLU A 356 16.74 16.71 13.82
N PHE A 357 15.79 16.15 13.06
CA PHE A 357 16.06 15.54 11.76
C PHE A 357 16.62 16.57 10.78
N THR A 358 15.95 17.71 10.61
CA THR A 358 16.33 18.72 9.60
C THR A 358 17.71 19.31 9.89
N PHE A 359 18.02 19.57 11.17
CA PHE A 359 19.34 20.05 11.59
C PHE A 359 20.43 19.00 11.28
N ARG A 360 20.22 17.74 11.68
CA ARG A 360 21.19 16.67 11.43
C ARG A 360 21.38 16.41 9.94
N PHE A 361 20.29 16.33 9.17
CA PHE A 361 20.34 16.08 7.74
C PHE A 361 21.05 17.21 6.98
N ALA A 362 20.75 18.47 7.31
CA ALA A 362 21.44 19.62 6.72
C ALA A 362 22.94 19.62 7.06
N GLY A 363 23.31 19.30 8.31
CA GLY A 363 24.71 19.14 8.72
C GLY A 363 25.44 18.06 7.92
N MET A 364 24.83 16.89 7.79
CA MET A 364 25.35 15.77 7.01
C MET A 364 25.54 16.11 5.53
N VAL A 365 24.56 16.78 4.90
CA VAL A 365 24.66 17.22 3.50
C VAL A 365 25.80 18.23 3.31
N ASN A 366 25.96 19.18 4.24
CA ASN A 366 27.06 20.14 4.20
C ASN A 366 28.43 19.46 4.34
N GLU A 367 28.54 18.48 5.24
CA GLU A 367 29.75 17.68 5.41
C GLU A 367 30.09 16.90 4.13
N LEU A 368 29.11 16.24 3.52
CA LEU A 368 29.26 15.56 2.22
C LEU A 368 29.77 16.49 1.12
N GLN A 369 29.18 17.68 1.01
CA GLN A 369 29.62 18.68 0.02
C GLN A 369 31.06 19.14 0.26
N LEU A 370 31.47 19.31 1.53
CA LEU A 370 32.83 19.69 1.88
C LEU A 370 33.84 18.58 1.56
N LEU A 371 33.50 17.31 1.83
CA LEU A 371 34.33 16.15 1.48
C LEU A 371 34.53 16.05 -0.03
N ARG A 372 33.44 16.18 -0.81
CA ARG A 372 33.49 16.20 -2.29
C ARG A 372 34.37 17.33 -2.82
N LYS A 373 34.25 18.55 -2.26
CA LYS A 373 35.09 19.70 -2.67
C LYS A 373 36.58 19.50 -2.38
N ARG A 374 36.90 18.75 -1.32
CA ARG A 374 38.29 18.48 -0.91
C ARG A 374 38.92 17.30 -1.64
N ASN A 375 38.19 16.64 -2.55
CA ASN A 375 38.58 15.36 -3.17
C ASN A 375 39.01 14.32 -2.11
N HIS A 376 38.42 14.38 -0.91
CA HIS A 376 38.66 13.35 0.08
C HIS A 376 37.81 12.14 -0.27
N ASP A 377 38.38 10.94 -0.16
CA ASP A 377 37.62 9.74 -0.41
C ASP A 377 36.64 9.54 0.74
N ILE A 378 35.34 9.46 0.44
CA ILE A 378 34.29 9.19 1.44
C ILE A 378 34.57 7.84 2.12
N ASN A 379 35.30 6.94 1.45
CA ASN A 379 35.77 5.68 2.01
C ASN A 379 36.70 5.82 3.22
N ASP A 380 37.38 6.96 3.38
CA ASP A 380 38.27 7.22 4.52
C ASP A 380 37.46 7.47 5.82
N CYS A 381 36.17 7.83 5.69
CA CYS A 381 35.25 8.03 6.81
C CYS A 381 34.48 6.73 7.12
N VAL A 382 35.05 5.91 8.01
CA VAL A 382 34.47 4.61 8.42
C VAL A 382 33.01 4.77 8.86
N GLY A 383 32.10 4.07 8.18
CA GLY A 383 30.67 4.01 8.53
C GLY A 383 29.83 5.20 8.06
N PHE A 384 30.43 6.23 7.47
CA PHE A 384 29.69 7.44 7.08
C PHE A 384 28.62 7.18 6.02
N SER A 385 28.88 6.31 5.04
CA SER A 385 27.88 5.97 4.02
C SER A 385 26.63 5.32 4.61
N ARG A 386 26.77 4.50 5.66
CA ARG A 386 25.61 3.94 6.39
C ARG A 386 24.81 5.03 7.10
N VAL A 387 25.46 6.01 7.71
CA VAL A 387 24.77 7.17 8.34
C VAL A 387 23.95 7.95 7.31
N VAL A 388 24.47 8.11 6.09
CA VAL A 388 23.73 8.75 4.99
C VAL A 388 22.51 7.92 4.59
N TYR A 389 22.66 6.61 4.40
CA TYR A 389 21.54 5.70 4.12
C TYR A 389 20.46 5.78 5.20
N ASP A 390 20.84 5.65 6.46
CA ASP A 390 19.91 5.66 7.60
C ASP A 390 19.17 7.01 7.69
N SER A 391 19.87 8.13 7.43
CA SER A 391 19.26 9.47 7.44
C SER A 391 18.28 9.67 6.27
N VAL A 392 18.56 9.11 5.09
CA VAL A 392 17.62 9.15 3.95
C VAL A 392 16.39 8.31 4.25
N LEU A 393 16.57 7.08 4.74
CA LEU A 393 15.49 6.18 5.10
C LEU A 393 14.57 6.79 6.16
N GLU A 394 15.16 7.34 7.24
CA GLU A 394 14.42 8.02 8.30
C GLU A 394 13.62 9.21 7.77
N GLY A 395 14.21 10.01 6.86
CA GLY A 395 13.52 11.13 6.23
C GLY A 395 12.26 10.70 5.47
N LEU A 396 12.36 9.61 4.70
CA LEU A 396 11.24 9.02 3.97
C LEU A 396 10.17 8.46 4.93
N GLN A 397 10.58 7.78 6.01
CA GLN A 397 9.68 7.26 7.04
C GLN A 397 8.94 8.38 7.78
N LEU A 398 9.63 9.47 8.14
CA LEU A 398 9.03 10.63 8.79
C LEU A 398 8.02 11.32 7.88
N LEU A 399 8.35 11.53 6.60
CA LEU A 399 7.42 12.09 5.62
C LEU A 399 6.17 11.23 5.49
N SER A 400 6.36 9.93 5.31
CA SER A 400 5.27 8.98 5.19
C SER A 400 4.38 8.99 6.44
N SER A 401 4.98 8.98 7.63
CA SER A 401 4.27 9.08 8.90
C SER A 401 3.46 10.38 8.97
N TYR A 402 4.08 11.54 8.75
CA TYR A 402 3.41 12.84 8.85
C TYR A 402 2.24 12.96 7.87
N THR A 403 2.42 12.53 6.62
CA THR A 403 1.36 12.51 5.60
C THR A 403 0.22 11.56 6.00
N GLY A 404 0.55 10.36 6.48
CA GLY A 404 -0.43 9.41 7.01
C GLY A 404 -1.24 9.98 8.17
N ARG A 405 -0.59 10.66 9.12
CA ARG A 405 -1.23 11.32 10.27
C ARG A 405 -2.18 12.44 9.86
N VAL A 406 -1.85 13.20 8.80
CA VAL A 406 -2.77 14.19 8.22
C VAL A 406 -4.02 13.49 7.66
N MET A 407 -3.86 12.42 6.89
CA MET A 407 -4.97 11.67 6.30
C MET A 407 -5.86 11.04 7.38
N GLU A 408 -5.26 10.44 8.40
CA GLU A 408 -5.93 9.85 9.55
C GLU A 408 -6.78 10.88 10.32
N GLN A 409 -6.24 12.08 10.57
CA GLN A 409 -7.03 13.16 11.17
C GLN A 409 -8.21 13.54 10.28
N CYS A 410 -8.01 13.65 8.96
CA CYS A 410 -9.09 13.98 8.03
C CYS A 410 -10.23 12.97 8.12
N VAL A 411 -9.93 11.66 8.04
CA VAL A 411 -10.97 10.62 8.11
C VAL A 411 -11.63 10.54 9.48
N TRP A 412 -10.91 10.82 10.56
CA TRP A 412 -11.50 10.97 11.89
C TRP A 412 -12.55 12.09 11.90
N LYS A 413 -12.22 13.27 11.36
CA LYS A 413 -13.13 14.41 11.26
C LYS A 413 -14.30 14.13 10.30
N TYR A 414 -14.08 13.42 9.20
CA TYR A 414 -15.12 12.98 8.26
C TYR A 414 -16.15 12.05 8.91
N SER A 415 -15.69 11.16 9.79
CA SER A 415 -16.57 10.23 10.51
C SER A 415 -17.42 10.90 11.60
N ARG A 416 -17.04 12.11 12.05
CA ARG A 416 -17.70 12.86 13.14
C ARG A 416 -18.01 14.30 12.73
N PRO A 417 -19.10 14.52 11.95
CA PRO A 417 -19.54 15.88 11.62
C PRO A 417 -19.87 16.72 12.85
N ALA A 418 -19.54 18.00 12.81
CA ALA A 418 -19.88 18.97 13.85
C ALA A 418 -21.41 19.11 14.00
N ARG A 419 -21.92 18.75 15.18
CA ARG A 419 -23.37 18.77 15.49
C ARG A 419 -23.90 20.20 15.60
N ASP A 420 -23.22 21.04 16.38
CA ASP A 420 -23.63 22.42 16.70
C ASP A 420 -23.03 23.47 15.73
N ALA A 421 -22.85 23.08 14.47
CA ALA A 421 -22.26 23.96 13.47
C ALA A 421 -23.20 25.12 13.09
N ALA A 422 -22.70 26.35 13.18
CA ALA A 422 -23.39 27.55 12.72
C ALA A 422 -22.99 27.94 11.29
N PRO A 423 -23.92 28.48 10.48
CA PRO A 423 -23.61 29.02 9.16
C PRO A 423 -22.68 30.23 9.29
N LEU A 424 -21.72 30.36 8.35
CA LEU A 424 -20.76 31.47 8.34
C LEU A 424 -21.46 32.81 8.04
N ASP A 425 -22.44 32.78 7.14
CA ASP A 425 -23.23 33.92 6.71
C ASP A 425 -24.71 33.47 6.65
N PRO A 426 -25.45 33.62 7.77
CA PRO A 426 -26.84 33.19 7.86
C PRO A 426 -27.76 33.87 6.85
N GLU A 427 -27.41 35.07 6.36
CA GLU A 427 -28.21 35.82 5.39
C GLU A 427 -28.08 35.24 3.98
N ARG A 428 -26.91 34.70 3.62
CA ARG A 428 -26.67 34.10 2.30
C ARG A 428 -26.88 32.60 2.25
N ASN A 429 -26.50 31.87 3.31
CA ASN A 429 -26.62 30.42 3.40
C ASN A 429 -27.14 30.05 4.79
N PRO A 430 -28.47 29.85 4.94
CA PRO A 430 -29.07 29.53 6.23
C PRO A 430 -28.71 28.13 6.73
N GLU A 431 -28.29 27.21 5.85
CA GLU A 431 -27.93 25.84 6.19
C GLU A 431 -26.43 25.54 6.03
N VAL A 432 -25.87 24.81 6.99
CA VAL A 432 -24.47 24.34 6.93
C VAL A 432 -24.44 23.00 6.18
N SER A 433 -23.75 22.99 5.03
CA SER A 433 -23.65 21.79 4.20
C SER A 433 -22.95 20.62 4.94
N ALA A 434 -23.23 19.38 4.52
CA ALA A 434 -22.61 18.19 5.11
C ALA A 434 -21.07 18.21 5.09
N TYR A 435 -20.46 18.83 4.07
CA TYR A 435 -19.00 18.98 3.97
C TYR A 435 -18.46 20.04 4.94
N GLU A 436 -19.15 21.18 5.06
CA GLU A 436 -18.74 22.21 6.02
C GLU A 436 -18.75 21.69 7.46
N ARG A 437 -19.70 20.80 7.79
CA ARG A 437 -19.76 20.16 9.11
C ARG A 437 -18.55 19.29 9.41
N VAL A 438 -17.88 18.72 8.41
CA VAL A 438 -16.72 17.85 8.63
C VAL A 438 -15.38 18.55 8.39
N VAL A 439 -15.37 19.67 7.67
CA VAL A 439 -14.17 20.50 7.41
C VAL A 439 -14.28 21.84 8.14
N ARG A 440 -14.89 22.86 7.53
CA ARG A 440 -14.89 24.25 8.02
C ARG A 440 -15.24 24.38 9.52
N CYS A 441 -16.26 23.66 9.96
CA CYS A 441 -16.83 23.72 11.31
C CYS A 441 -16.22 22.70 12.28
N ASN A 442 -15.39 21.77 11.81
CA ASN A 442 -14.89 20.66 12.63
C ASN A 442 -13.44 20.84 13.13
N TYR A 443 -12.84 21.97 12.75
CA TYR A 443 -11.47 22.33 13.10
C TYR A 443 -11.47 23.66 13.85
N SER A 444 -10.95 23.64 15.07
CA SER A 444 -10.62 24.83 15.84
C SER A 444 -9.45 25.60 15.21
N ASN A 445 -9.26 26.85 15.61
CA ASN A 445 -8.13 27.65 15.14
C ASN A 445 -6.76 27.04 15.52
N ALA A 446 -6.68 26.35 16.65
CA ALA A 446 -5.46 25.66 17.07
C ALA A 446 -5.16 24.45 16.16
N GLU A 447 -6.18 23.65 15.83
CA GLU A 447 -6.04 22.52 14.92
C GLU A 447 -5.72 22.96 13.49
N LYS A 448 -6.30 24.07 13.01
CA LYS A 448 -5.95 24.64 11.70
C LYS A 448 -4.49 25.05 11.64
N LYS A 449 -3.98 25.71 12.68
CA LYS A 449 -2.55 26.07 12.77
C LYS A 449 -1.65 24.84 12.80
N ALA A 450 -2.00 23.83 13.60
CA ALA A 450 -1.26 22.57 13.68
C ALA A 450 -1.24 21.83 12.32
N LEU A 451 -2.37 21.79 11.62
CA LEU A 451 -2.46 21.19 10.29
C LEU A 451 -1.58 21.92 9.28
N VAL A 452 -1.65 23.26 9.23
CA VAL A 452 -0.81 24.07 8.34
C VAL A 452 0.67 23.86 8.65
N GLU A 453 1.04 23.84 9.92
CA GLU A 453 2.42 23.60 10.37
C GLU A 453 2.91 22.20 9.95
N MET A 454 2.09 21.16 10.12
CA MET A 454 2.42 19.82 9.65
C MET A 454 2.59 19.76 8.12
N ILE A 455 1.72 20.42 7.36
CA ILE A 455 1.85 20.53 5.89
C ILE A 455 3.17 21.22 5.51
N CYS A 456 3.54 22.29 6.22
CA CYS A 456 4.81 22.97 6.02
C CYS A 456 6.01 22.05 6.32
N TYR A 457 5.95 21.22 7.36
CA TYR A 457 6.99 20.23 7.66
C TYR A 457 7.12 19.18 6.57
N ILE A 458 6.00 18.61 6.12
CA ILE A 458 6.00 17.63 5.02
C ILE A 458 6.63 18.24 3.75
N LYS A 459 6.15 19.41 3.30
CA LYS A 459 6.64 20.03 2.07
C LYS A 459 8.07 20.58 2.20
N GLY A 460 8.42 21.09 3.38
CA GLY A 460 9.76 21.57 3.70
C GLY A 460 10.80 20.45 3.68
N MET A 461 10.55 19.38 4.44
CA MET A 461 11.40 18.18 4.47
C MET A 461 11.50 17.53 3.09
N ALA A 462 10.38 17.38 2.38
CA ALA A 462 10.38 16.82 1.02
C ALA A 462 11.25 17.65 0.08
N GLY A 463 11.14 18.99 0.13
CA GLY A 463 11.99 19.87 -0.67
C GLY A 463 13.48 19.83 -0.30
N VAL A 464 13.81 19.63 0.98
CA VAL A 464 15.21 19.46 1.43
C VAL A 464 15.79 18.14 0.91
N LEU A 465 15.04 17.05 1.01
CA LEU A 465 15.43 15.73 0.53
C LEU A 465 15.59 15.71 -1.00
N ASP A 466 14.63 16.29 -1.73
CA ASP A 466 14.65 16.40 -3.19
C ASP A 466 15.91 17.13 -3.70
N ARG A 467 16.23 18.30 -3.12
CA ARG A 467 17.45 19.05 -3.47
C ARG A 467 18.74 18.31 -3.12
N ALA A 468 18.70 17.45 -2.11
CA ALA A 468 19.86 16.69 -1.65
C ALA A 468 20.11 15.41 -2.47
N GLU A 469 19.17 14.99 -3.34
CA GLU A 469 19.22 13.72 -4.08
C GLU A 469 20.58 13.49 -4.76
N SER A 470 21.02 14.42 -5.62
CA SER A 470 22.28 14.31 -6.36
C SER A 470 23.54 14.29 -5.48
N ILE A 471 23.41 14.65 -4.20
CA ILE A 471 24.49 14.68 -3.22
C ILE A 471 24.53 13.37 -2.44
N VAL A 472 23.36 12.84 -2.06
CA VAL A 472 23.27 11.68 -1.15
C VAL A 472 23.22 10.36 -1.90
N MET A 473 22.63 10.29 -3.10
CA MET A 473 22.31 9.01 -3.73
C MET A 473 23.52 8.17 -4.12
N ASP A 474 24.63 8.77 -4.58
CA ASP A 474 25.87 8.01 -4.84
C ASP A 474 26.38 7.33 -3.56
N VAL A 475 26.27 8.01 -2.42
CA VAL A 475 26.73 7.50 -1.12
C VAL A 475 25.77 6.45 -0.57
N VAL A 476 24.47 6.62 -0.82
CA VAL A 476 23.44 5.60 -0.54
C VAL A 476 23.73 4.32 -1.33
N TRP A 477 24.07 4.40 -2.61
CA TRP A 477 24.42 3.22 -3.41
C TRP A 477 25.66 2.50 -2.88
N GLU A 478 26.66 3.26 -2.47
CA GLU A 478 27.85 2.71 -1.81
C GLU A 478 27.49 2.00 -0.49
N ALA A 479 26.60 2.58 0.31
CA ALA A 479 26.14 1.98 1.56
C ALA A 479 25.41 0.65 1.32
N VAL A 480 24.49 0.62 0.36
CA VAL A 480 23.75 -0.59 -0.03
C VAL A 480 24.71 -1.64 -0.60
N TYR A 481 25.65 -1.24 -1.46
CA TYR A 481 26.68 -2.14 -1.97
C TYR A 481 27.50 -2.76 -0.84
N LYS A 482 28.03 -1.94 0.08
CA LYS A 482 28.81 -2.41 1.24
C LYS A 482 27.99 -3.36 2.12
N MET A 483 26.74 -3.03 2.41
CA MET A 483 25.82 -3.89 3.16
C MET A 483 25.66 -5.27 2.51
N VAL A 484 25.39 -5.30 1.19
CA VAL A 484 25.26 -6.55 0.44
C VAL A 484 26.56 -7.34 0.41
N GLN A 485 27.72 -6.70 0.19
CA GLN A 485 29.01 -7.39 0.14
C GLN A 485 29.47 -7.91 1.51
N VAL A 486 29.24 -7.17 2.60
CA VAL A 486 29.52 -7.65 3.96
C VAL A 486 28.71 -8.91 4.25
N PHE A 487 27.45 -8.93 3.87
CA PHE A 487 26.61 -10.12 4.01
C PHE A 487 27.12 -11.27 3.13
N ALA A 488 27.33 -11.03 1.84
CA ALA A 488 27.66 -12.06 0.86
C ALA A 488 29.06 -12.68 1.06
N GLN A 489 30.06 -11.84 1.34
CA GLN A 489 31.45 -12.27 1.49
C GLN A 489 31.78 -12.64 2.93
N GLY A 490 31.19 -11.92 3.90
CA GLY A 490 31.39 -12.14 5.33
C GLY A 490 30.46 -13.20 5.89
N MET A 491 29.16 -12.88 6.00
CA MET A 491 28.18 -13.67 6.76
C MET A 491 27.83 -15.00 6.09
N LEU A 492 27.73 -15.07 4.76
CA LEU A 492 27.44 -16.33 4.07
C LEU A 492 28.60 -17.35 4.18
N THR A 493 29.85 -16.91 4.30
CA THR A 493 31.03 -17.79 4.39
C THR A 493 30.95 -18.81 5.54
N PRO A 494 30.74 -18.42 6.81
CA PRO A 494 30.60 -19.37 7.92
C PRO A 494 29.32 -20.23 7.80
N MET A 495 28.23 -19.69 7.26
CA MET A 495 27.00 -20.45 7.01
C MET A 495 27.24 -21.58 6.00
N LEU A 496 27.84 -21.26 4.86
CA LEU A 496 28.20 -22.20 3.78
C LEU A 496 29.12 -23.31 4.27
N ARG A 497 30.16 -22.97 5.05
CA ARG A 497 31.06 -23.95 5.65
C ARG A 497 30.31 -24.91 6.56
N THR A 498 29.40 -24.39 7.37
CA THR A 498 28.63 -25.20 8.33
C THR A 498 27.67 -26.12 7.61
N ALA A 499 26.89 -25.60 6.64
CA ALA A 499 25.97 -26.39 5.83
C ALA A 499 26.70 -27.49 5.05
N SER A 500 27.84 -27.16 4.43
CA SER A 500 28.67 -28.10 3.68
C SER A 500 29.25 -29.20 4.57
N LYS A 501 29.79 -28.85 5.75
CA LYS A 501 30.31 -29.84 6.71
C LYS A 501 29.21 -30.76 7.25
N ARG A 502 28.01 -30.23 7.47
CA ARG A 502 26.83 -30.99 7.89
C ARG A 502 26.15 -31.75 6.76
N LYS A 503 26.68 -31.66 5.52
CA LYS A 503 26.14 -32.31 4.32
C LYS A 503 24.68 -31.92 4.02
N LYS A 504 24.27 -30.70 4.40
CA LYS A 504 22.96 -30.13 4.08
C LYS A 504 23.00 -29.53 2.68
N LYS A 505 22.79 -30.37 1.66
CA LYS A 505 22.98 -29.99 0.24
C LYS A 505 22.05 -28.86 -0.21
N ASP A 506 20.79 -28.89 0.19
CA ASP A 506 19.79 -27.93 -0.28
C ASP A 506 20.07 -26.52 0.28
N VAL A 507 20.29 -26.43 1.60
CA VAL A 507 20.72 -25.18 2.26
C VAL A 507 22.05 -24.66 1.69
N ALA A 508 23.03 -25.55 1.48
CA ALA A 508 24.29 -25.16 0.87
C ALA A 508 24.09 -24.63 -0.56
N GLY A 509 23.22 -25.26 -1.35
CA GLY A 509 22.87 -24.83 -2.70
C GLY A 509 22.25 -23.43 -2.73
N LEU A 510 21.28 -23.15 -1.87
CA LEU A 510 20.64 -21.83 -1.79
C LEU A 510 21.61 -20.74 -1.32
N LEU A 511 22.46 -21.04 -0.34
CA LEU A 511 23.52 -20.12 0.10
C LEU A 511 24.54 -19.85 -1.03
N TRP A 512 24.86 -20.87 -1.85
CA TRP A 512 25.75 -20.74 -3.01
C TRP A 512 25.13 -19.89 -4.10
N ASN A 513 23.84 -20.10 -4.41
CA ASN A 513 23.10 -19.28 -5.37
C ASN A 513 23.09 -17.83 -4.91
N LEU A 514 22.73 -17.57 -3.65
CA LEU A 514 22.67 -16.22 -3.09
C LEU A 514 24.02 -15.52 -3.21
N ARG A 515 25.11 -16.20 -2.82
CA ARG A 515 26.47 -15.68 -2.92
C ARG A 515 26.89 -15.42 -4.37
N SER A 516 26.57 -16.32 -5.28
CA SER A 516 26.96 -16.21 -6.70
C SER A 516 26.27 -15.04 -7.41
N ILE A 517 25.04 -14.69 -6.99
CA ILE A 517 24.25 -13.62 -7.62
C ILE A 517 24.76 -12.24 -7.22
N VAL A 518 25.27 -12.08 -6.00
CA VAL A 518 25.53 -10.74 -5.43
C VAL A 518 26.96 -10.50 -4.97
N ALA A 519 27.78 -11.53 -4.76
CA ALA A 519 29.16 -11.32 -4.34
C ALA A 519 30.02 -10.79 -5.49
N ASP A 520 30.69 -9.67 -5.24
CA ASP A 520 31.61 -9.02 -6.17
C ASP A 520 33.05 -9.17 -5.67
N TRP A 521 33.75 -10.15 -6.23
CA TRP A 521 35.10 -10.53 -5.81
C TRP A 521 36.17 -9.66 -6.47
N LYS A 522 37.23 -9.36 -5.71
CA LYS A 522 38.45 -8.80 -6.28
C LYS A 522 38.99 -9.74 -7.36
N GLU A 523 39.36 -9.15 -8.51
CA GLU A 523 39.85 -9.88 -9.69
C GLU A 523 38.84 -10.87 -10.31
N GLY A 524 37.58 -10.86 -9.87
CA GLY A 524 36.52 -11.75 -10.37
C GLY A 524 36.68 -13.21 -9.97
N VAL A 525 37.58 -13.53 -9.03
CA VAL A 525 37.84 -14.90 -8.58
C VAL A 525 37.33 -15.11 -7.17
N GLU A 526 36.42 -16.06 -7.02
CA GLU A 526 35.88 -16.42 -5.71
C GLU A 526 36.93 -17.14 -4.84
N PRO A 527 37.14 -16.71 -3.59
CA PRO A 527 38.08 -17.38 -2.68
C PRO A 527 37.63 -18.79 -2.28
N ASP A 528 38.58 -19.73 -2.20
CA ASP A 528 38.33 -21.06 -1.64
C ASP A 528 38.00 -20.97 -0.13
N ILE A 529 36.71 -21.11 0.18
CA ILE A 529 36.19 -21.03 1.55
C ILE A 529 36.70 -22.16 2.45
N PHE A 530 37.27 -23.25 1.93
CA PHE A 530 37.82 -24.36 2.71
C PHE A 530 39.33 -24.28 2.96
N ALA A 531 40.01 -23.33 2.31
CA ALA A 531 41.44 -23.12 2.47
C ALA A 531 41.84 -22.82 3.94
N ARG A 532 43.02 -23.29 4.36
CA ARG A 532 43.53 -23.16 5.75
C ARG A 532 43.67 -21.71 6.21
N ARG A 533 43.95 -20.77 5.30
CA ARG A 533 44.14 -19.33 5.58
C ARG A 533 42.85 -18.66 6.05
N ALA A 534 41.72 -19.06 5.47
CA ALA A 534 40.41 -18.51 5.77
C ALA A 534 39.80 -18.99 7.11
N ARG A 535 40.58 -19.73 7.94
CA ARG A 535 40.21 -20.19 9.29
C ARG A 535 40.51 -19.17 10.40
N ARG A 536 41.28 -18.11 10.13
CA ARG A 536 41.51 -17.02 11.08
C ARG A 536 40.40 -15.99 10.91
N GLY A 537 39.33 -16.13 11.70
CA GLY A 537 38.09 -15.35 11.58
C GLY A 537 38.19 -13.89 12.05
N ASN A 538 39.25 -13.16 11.68
CA ASN A 538 39.43 -11.76 12.08
C ASN A 538 40.15 -10.91 11.01
N GLU A 539 40.19 -11.35 9.75
CA GLU A 539 40.68 -10.50 8.66
C GLU A 539 39.54 -9.54 8.26
N SER A 540 39.81 -8.23 8.30
CA SER A 540 38.91 -7.21 7.76
C SER A 540 38.58 -7.54 6.31
N LEU A 541 37.29 -7.60 5.97
CA LEU A 541 36.87 -7.83 4.59
C LEU A 541 37.42 -6.71 3.70
N ASP A 542 38.27 -7.10 2.76
CA ASP A 542 38.86 -6.17 1.81
C ASP A 542 37.91 -6.02 0.61
N LEU A 543 36.91 -5.13 0.76
CA LEU A 543 35.84 -4.91 -0.21
C LEU A 543 36.26 -3.94 -1.32
N LEU A 544 35.66 -4.05 -2.51
CA LEU A 544 35.86 -3.07 -3.58
C LEU A 544 35.11 -1.75 -3.24
N PRO A 545 35.72 -0.57 -3.45
CA PRO A 545 35.06 0.71 -3.21
C PRO A 545 34.13 1.07 -4.38
N ARG A 546 32.94 0.46 -4.44
CA ARG A 546 31.94 0.73 -5.48
C ARG A 546 30.74 1.51 -4.95
N SER A 547 30.28 2.47 -5.75
CA SER A 547 29.01 3.17 -5.60
C SER A 547 28.06 2.70 -6.70
N VAL A 548 27.49 1.51 -6.51
CA VAL A 548 26.60 0.87 -7.48
C VAL A 548 25.49 0.14 -6.73
N ALA A 549 24.24 0.49 -7.04
CA ALA A 549 23.09 -0.20 -6.47
C ALA A 549 22.89 -1.58 -7.12
N PRO A 550 22.39 -2.58 -6.37
CA PRO A 550 21.94 -3.84 -6.96
C PRO A 550 20.74 -3.60 -7.91
N SER A 551 20.61 -4.41 -8.96
CA SER A 551 19.44 -4.37 -9.84
C SER A 551 18.17 -4.80 -9.09
N ARG A 552 16.99 -4.42 -9.61
CA ARG A 552 15.69 -4.84 -9.06
C ARG A 552 15.56 -6.37 -9.02
N ALA A 553 16.07 -7.06 -10.04
CA ALA A 553 16.14 -8.52 -10.08
C ALA A 553 17.12 -9.11 -9.06
N GLN A 554 18.28 -8.51 -8.84
CA GLN A 554 19.20 -8.95 -7.78
C GLN A 554 18.56 -8.80 -6.40
N LEU A 555 17.84 -7.69 -6.15
CA LEU A 555 17.09 -7.50 -4.90
C LEU A 555 15.97 -8.53 -4.74
N TYR A 556 15.24 -8.80 -5.81
CA TYR A 556 14.21 -9.83 -5.82
C TYR A 556 14.77 -11.21 -5.50
N ALA A 557 15.84 -11.60 -6.20
CA ALA A 557 16.55 -12.85 -5.99
C ALA A 557 17.07 -12.98 -4.55
N MET A 558 17.62 -11.89 -3.99
CA MET A 558 18.06 -11.84 -2.59
C MET A 558 16.89 -12.06 -1.63
N GLN A 559 15.79 -11.32 -1.80
CA GLN A 559 14.60 -11.42 -0.95
C GLN A 559 14.00 -12.83 -1.00
N TYR A 560 13.91 -13.42 -2.20
CA TYR A 560 13.46 -14.80 -2.40
C TYR A 560 14.38 -15.79 -1.65
N LEU A 561 15.68 -15.82 -1.97
CA LEU A 561 16.61 -16.79 -1.40
C LEU A 561 16.75 -16.67 0.12
N VAL A 562 16.70 -15.44 0.66
CA VAL A 562 16.68 -15.22 2.12
C VAL A 562 15.38 -15.75 2.72
N GLY A 563 14.23 -15.49 2.09
CA GLY A 563 12.93 -16.04 2.50
C GLY A 563 12.93 -17.56 2.57
N GLU A 564 13.44 -18.22 1.53
CA GLU A 564 13.57 -19.68 1.44
C GLU A 564 14.46 -20.25 2.55
N LEU A 565 15.62 -19.62 2.78
CA LEU A 565 16.54 -20.02 3.86
C LEU A 565 15.87 -19.90 5.24
N LEU A 566 15.08 -18.85 5.46
CA LEU A 566 14.34 -18.64 6.70
C LEU A 566 13.17 -19.62 6.87
N ALA A 567 12.47 -19.96 5.78
CA ALA A 567 11.41 -20.95 5.78
C ALA A 567 11.96 -22.32 6.20
N MET A 568 13.09 -22.76 5.62
CA MET A 568 13.76 -24.01 6.01
C MET A 568 14.26 -23.99 7.47
N ALA A 569 14.75 -22.84 7.94
CA ALA A 569 15.16 -22.69 9.34
C ALA A 569 13.98 -22.84 10.32
N ASN A 570 12.77 -22.43 9.90
CA ASN A 570 11.57 -22.40 10.74
C ASN A 570 10.69 -23.66 10.63
N ALA A 571 10.70 -24.36 9.49
CA ALA A 571 9.94 -25.60 9.26
C ALA A 571 10.31 -26.73 10.26
N ASN A 572 11.52 -26.70 10.80
CA ASN A 572 12.04 -27.72 11.73
C ASN A 572 11.71 -27.46 13.22
N ARG A 573 10.69 -26.65 13.56
CA ARG A 573 10.23 -26.43 14.95
C ARG A 573 9.17 -27.45 15.45
N GLY A 574 9.24 -28.72 15.04
CA GLY A 574 8.28 -29.76 15.44
C GLY A 574 8.89 -30.97 16.18
N GLY A 575 8.53 -31.18 17.45
CA GLY A 575 8.62 -32.49 18.13
C GLY A 575 9.63 -32.64 19.30
N PHE A 576 9.24 -33.42 20.32
CA PHE A 576 9.92 -33.69 21.61
C PHE A 576 11.28 -34.40 21.53
N PHE A 577 11.77 -34.74 20.33
CA PHE A 577 13.12 -35.21 20.06
C PHE A 577 13.72 -34.29 19.01
N GLY A 578 14.68 -33.45 19.41
CA GLY A 578 15.20 -32.36 18.59
C GLY A 578 15.59 -32.80 17.18
N SER A 579 14.88 -32.30 16.18
CA SER A 579 15.32 -32.37 14.80
C SER A 579 16.48 -31.39 14.61
N ASP A 580 17.55 -31.88 13.99
CA ASP A 580 18.78 -31.14 13.74
C ASP A 580 18.47 -29.97 12.79
N ARG A 581 18.28 -28.76 13.34
CA ARG A 581 18.00 -27.55 12.56
C ARG A 581 19.00 -27.44 11.42
N ASP A 582 18.50 -27.28 10.19
CA ASP A 582 19.35 -27.19 9.00
C ASP A 582 20.26 -25.94 9.04
N LEU A 583 19.80 -24.88 9.72
CA LEU A 583 20.56 -23.67 10.03
C LEU A 583 20.69 -23.48 11.54
N SER A 584 21.83 -22.93 11.97
CA SER A 584 22.02 -22.56 13.38
C SER A 584 21.14 -21.35 13.75
N SER A 585 20.77 -21.21 15.02
CA SER A 585 19.98 -20.06 15.49
C SER A 585 20.67 -18.71 15.25
N SER A 586 22.02 -18.68 15.24
CA SER A 586 22.79 -17.47 14.92
C SER A 586 22.65 -17.12 13.44
N ALA A 587 22.80 -18.12 12.56
CA ALA A 587 22.68 -17.93 11.12
C ALA A 587 21.26 -17.51 10.72
N ALA A 588 20.23 -18.10 11.33
CA ALA A 588 18.85 -17.71 11.13
C ALA A 588 18.63 -16.23 11.52
N ARG A 589 19.18 -15.79 12.66
CA ARG A 589 19.06 -14.38 13.09
C ARG A 589 19.80 -13.41 12.16
N GLU A 590 20.99 -13.79 11.68
CA GLU A 590 21.73 -12.99 10.69
C GLU A 590 20.94 -12.84 9.38
N LEU A 591 20.29 -13.91 8.92
CA LEU A 591 19.39 -13.88 7.76
C LEU A 591 18.13 -13.05 8.02
N GLU A 592 17.51 -13.15 9.21
CA GLU A 592 16.36 -12.32 9.60
C GLU A 592 16.73 -10.83 9.60
N ASN A 593 17.87 -10.47 10.19
CA ASN A 593 18.34 -9.09 10.23
C ASN A 593 18.61 -8.54 8.82
N PHE A 594 19.32 -9.30 7.99
CA PHE A 594 19.58 -8.88 6.60
C PHE A 594 18.28 -8.79 5.78
N GLY A 595 17.37 -9.75 5.95
CA GLY A 595 16.05 -9.75 5.32
C GLY A 595 15.23 -8.51 5.71
N GLN A 596 15.29 -8.09 6.98
CA GLN A 596 14.63 -6.86 7.45
C GLN A 596 15.21 -5.60 6.79
N GLU A 597 16.53 -5.50 6.67
CA GLU A 597 17.14 -4.36 5.97
C GLU A 597 16.75 -4.32 4.49
N LEU A 598 16.72 -5.48 3.83
CA LEU A 598 16.33 -5.62 2.42
C LEU A 598 14.88 -5.19 2.12
N LEU A 599 13.99 -5.13 3.12
CA LEU A 599 12.62 -4.67 2.90
C LEU A 599 12.56 -3.18 2.52
N PHE A 600 13.47 -2.36 3.06
CA PHE A 600 13.46 -0.91 2.87
C PHE A 600 14.29 -0.44 1.67
N VAL A 601 15.27 -1.24 1.23
CA VAL A 601 16.17 -0.91 0.13
C VAL A 601 15.43 -0.52 -1.16
N PRO A 602 14.37 -1.21 -1.61
CA PRO A 602 13.65 -0.83 -2.83
C PRO A 602 13.10 0.60 -2.77
N TYR A 603 12.55 1.03 -1.63
CA TYR A 603 12.02 2.37 -1.45
C TYR A 603 13.11 3.45 -1.48
N VAL A 604 14.25 3.16 -0.84
CA VAL A 604 15.39 4.09 -0.81
C VAL A 604 16.03 4.21 -2.20
N LEU A 605 16.13 3.12 -2.95
CA LEU A 605 16.67 3.13 -4.31
C LEU A 605 15.70 3.77 -5.31
N ASP A 606 14.38 3.58 -5.15
CA ASP A 606 13.35 4.31 -5.89
C ASP A 606 12.99 5.63 -5.18
N PHE A 607 14.02 6.42 -4.89
CA PHE A 607 13.97 7.59 -4.01
C PHE A 607 12.90 8.60 -4.45
N ARG A 608 12.89 9.02 -5.72
CA ARG A 608 11.94 10.04 -6.23
C ARG A 608 10.50 9.58 -6.14
N HIS A 609 10.24 8.33 -6.49
CA HIS A 609 8.90 7.76 -6.43
C HIS A 609 8.42 7.73 -4.98
N THR A 610 9.23 7.15 -4.10
CA THR A 610 8.92 7.06 -2.66
C THR A 610 8.74 8.43 -2.04
N LEU A 611 9.60 9.40 -2.35
CA LEU A 611 9.50 10.78 -1.86
C LEU A 611 8.19 11.44 -2.27
N LYS A 612 7.77 11.23 -3.52
CA LYS A 612 6.51 11.77 -4.05
C LYS A 612 5.31 11.14 -3.34
N GLU A 613 5.28 9.82 -3.20
CA GLU A 613 4.19 9.12 -2.51
C GLU A 613 4.12 9.47 -1.03
N ALA A 614 5.26 9.51 -0.33
CA ALA A 614 5.34 9.83 1.09
C ALA A 614 4.97 11.29 1.42
N SER A 615 4.91 12.18 0.43
CA SER A 615 4.62 13.61 0.61
C SER A 615 3.38 14.09 -0.15
N ASP A 616 2.57 13.19 -0.70
CA ASP A 616 1.36 13.56 -1.42
C ASP A 616 0.22 13.96 -0.47
N LEU A 617 -0.26 15.19 -0.65
CA LEU A 617 -1.36 15.78 0.12
C LEU A 617 -2.55 16.16 -0.78
N GLY A 618 -2.58 15.67 -2.02
CA GLY A 618 -3.64 15.96 -2.98
C GLY A 618 -5.05 15.56 -2.50
N PHE A 619 -5.12 14.54 -1.64
CA PHE A 619 -6.37 14.08 -1.03
C PHE A 619 -7.11 15.14 -0.21
N LEU A 620 -6.44 16.20 0.26
CA LEU A 620 -7.07 17.27 1.03
C LEU A 620 -8.09 18.08 0.23
N TRP A 621 -7.99 18.06 -1.10
CA TRP A 621 -8.83 18.88 -1.98
C TRP A 621 -10.07 18.14 -2.49
N PHE A 622 -9.95 16.84 -2.71
CA PHE A 622 -11.02 16.03 -3.28
C PHE A 622 -12.20 15.87 -2.32
N ARG A 623 -13.43 15.86 -2.87
CA ARG A 623 -14.68 15.91 -2.09
C ARG A 623 -15.89 15.26 -2.78
N GLU A 624 -15.65 14.30 -3.69
CA GLU A 624 -16.72 13.70 -4.51
C GLU A 624 -17.75 12.93 -3.68
N LEU A 625 -17.37 12.31 -2.56
CA LEU A 625 -18.33 11.65 -1.67
C LEU A 625 -19.33 12.66 -1.11
N TYR A 626 -18.84 13.82 -0.69
CA TYR A 626 -19.70 14.85 -0.13
C TYR A 626 -20.53 15.58 -1.18
N LEU A 627 -20.05 15.70 -2.42
CA LEU A 627 -20.85 16.19 -3.55
C LEU A 627 -21.98 15.21 -3.89
N GLU A 628 -21.69 13.91 -3.86
CA GLU A 628 -22.69 12.85 -4.05
C GLU A 628 -23.80 12.92 -3.00
N ILE A 629 -23.43 13.01 -1.71
CA ILE A 629 -24.38 13.09 -0.58
C ILE A 629 -25.19 14.39 -0.60
N SER A 630 -24.60 15.52 -0.99
CA SER A 630 -25.28 16.83 -0.94
C SER A 630 -26.05 17.18 -2.21
N HIS A 631 -26.00 16.35 -3.25
CA HIS A 631 -26.61 16.61 -4.55
C HIS A 631 -26.17 17.95 -5.18
N CYS A 632 -24.98 18.46 -4.85
CA CYS A 632 -24.44 19.72 -5.39
C CYS A 632 -23.45 19.46 -6.53
N VAL A 633 -23.39 20.37 -7.51
CA VAL A 633 -22.47 20.29 -8.67
C VAL A 633 -21.03 20.69 -8.28
N GLN A 634 -20.87 21.74 -7.48
CA GLN A 634 -19.59 22.20 -6.93
C GLN A 634 -19.84 23.07 -5.69
N LYS A 635 -18.90 23.09 -4.72
CA LYS A 635 -18.97 23.97 -3.54
C LYS A 635 -18.02 25.16 -3.70
N SER A 636 -18.43 26.32 -3.18
CA SER A 636 -17.73 27.59 -3.37
C SER A 636 -16.40 27.67 -2.62
N ASP A 637 -15.43 28.45 -3.13
CA ASP A 637 -14.13 28.66 -2.48
C ASP A 637 -14.19 29.34 -1.10
N LYS A 638 -15.35 29.91 -0.72
CA LYS A 638 -15.57 30.50 0.61
C LYS A 638 -16.05 29.49 1.66
N THR A 639 -16.33 28.25 1.25
CA THR A 639 -16.75 27.13 2.11
C THR A 639 -15.65 26.08 2.34
N ASP A 640 -14.53 26.22 1.62
CA ASP A 640 -13.26 25.49 1.82
C ASP A 640 -12.36 26.26 2.82
#